data_AF-A0A3Q2CMH4-F1
#
_entry.id   AF-A0A3Q2CMH4-F1
#
_cell.length_a   1.000
_cell.length_b   1.000
_cell.length_c   1.000
_cell.angle_alpha   90.00
_cell.angle_beta   90.00
_cell.angle_gamma   90.00
#
_symmetry.space_group_name_H-M   'P 1'
#
loop_
_entity.id
_entity.type
_entity.pdbx_description
1 polymer ?
#
loop_
_entity_poly.entity_id
_entity_poly.type
_entity_poly.pdbx_seq_one_letter_code
_entity_poly.pdbx_strand_id
1 'polypeptide(L)'
;MDTDVLVQPGCPAIYQKKTKKGNLGTVTKVTFGKKKLNKPNKTILLVGETGAGKSTLVNALFNYAMGVKWEDKVWYKIVEEGNETSTSDVVVYEIFDSEYKTLPYSLTIIDTPGYRDTDGLKYDAIINQRLFDLFRSEEGIHEVHAVGVVMKANENEKHGQLTNVSDSVMCLFGKGLEKKTVGLITHSDGTKPDGTKGRGPLYLTFNNRQTEARTKETSSDLEEAWRLAERGMSQFSNFLQKISAEQLQVNVTFDSFIRSTASIHSMQERIKLTELKQKEIKQIQEALKKHEEEMSENFSIEVEEVYKDKEPIDGKKSFFKAAVCCTVCEENCHFPGCTMAPNPERCEVMKSNSCTVCSKKCPVSKHVRVDWKYVTKTRKVQITKEECKKKYSRSISDTKQQENLKESLEKTMEMLNIEKGRLIEKSYKIAIKLDPTLLKVNSVSTYINLDYLIKTIKENGDTKKVHELEWIDGQMDEGAKSVIDCKFDNTSLQHIVSNSVAISSGPPAVYQLKTRKENIGTMTRVTFGRRKQNKPNKTILLVGETGAGKSTLINAMVNHVMGVKFEDEICFQIVEDEKRSQVESQTSDVIVYEIFGFEGKTLPYSLTIIDTPGYGDTRGYEHDIIVIERLFELFRSDDGIHELDAVGLVLKSSVNRLSDRIKYIFDSVMSLFGKDIEKNIVALVTHSTGKKPKDVLKALEAADIKCAKDEKKQPVYFLFNNCQHEERTEEPEYLENADRVATRGLSGFTAFLGKTEPQKLETTVIVLNERIRLSACIQNLQERITLSELKQREIKQIQESLKSYEENKDKNKKFTVEFDEAYKDKENIQGDMWLMTLIKGAVCCTICEENCHVSGCTSSKNPIDCEVMKDGICTVCSSKCPASAHIKGQWRYVTKTRKVQKDVDNIKTKIKTERRLNFLENLEAEVKDLSAQKSKLLDESYEHVVHLDQIALKVNCFSTFVHLDFLIDKMKDDGDPKKLQKLGEIKKREDEGAMSKMQYVFGKLALAGKKMKEAVNTKFGI
;
A
#
# COMPACT_ATOMS: atom_id res chain seq x y z
N MET A 1 43.09 -39.95 29.75
CA MET A 1 42.16 -40.75 28.93
C MET A 1 40.81 -40.05 29.01
N ASP A 2 40.54 -39.17 28.05
CA ASP A 2 39.25 -38.48 27.91
C ASP A 2 38.37 -39.33 26.97
N THR A 3 37.36 -40.00 27.51
CA THR A 3 36.51 -40.92 26.73
C THR A 3 35.38 -40.19 26.01
N ASP A 4 35.23 -40.44 24.71
CA ASP A 4 34.07 -40.00 23.92
C ASP A 4 32.76 -40.57 24.51
N VAL A 5 31.66 -39.81 24.41
CA VAL A 5 30.36 -40.25 24.95
C VAL A 5 29.57 -40.95 23.85
N LEU A 6 29.22 -42.21 24.04
CA LEU A 6 28.32 -42.93 23.13
C LEU A 6 26.91 -42.32 23.24
N VAL A 7 26.41 -41.75 22.14
CA VAL A 7 25.09 -41.12 22.04
C VAL A 7 24.05 -42.09 21.52
N GLN A 8 24.42 -42.87 20.49
CA GLN A 8 23.52 -43.85 19.89
C GLN A 8 24.29 -45.15 19.62
N PRO A 9 23.89 -46.28 20.25
CA PRO A 9 24.46 -47.58 19.91
C PRO A 9 23.93 -48.04 18.54
N GLY A 10 24.75 -48.79 17.79
CA GLY A 10 24.35 -49.31 16.49
C GLY A 10 25.49 -49.39 15.48
N CYS A 11 25.15 -49.51 14.20
CA CYS A 11 26.07 -49.48 13.08
C CYS A 11 25.61 -48.37 12.11
N PRO A 12 26.27 -47.20 12.04
CA PRO A 12 27.43 -46.83 12.86
C PRO A 12 27.05 -46.49 14.30
N ALA A 13 27.96 -46.73 15.24
CA ALA A 13 27.84 -46.23 16.61
C ALA A 13 28.15 -44.73 16.62
N ILE A 14 27.26 -43.92 17.20
CA ILE A 14 27.39 -42.46 17.20
C ILE A 14 28.00 -41.98 18.51
N TYR A 15 29.12 -41.27 18.43
CA TYR A 15 29.84 -40.72 19.57
C TYR A 15 29.82 -39.18 19.56
N GLN A 16 29.51 -38.56 20.69
CA GLN A 16 29.72 -37.13 20.90
C GLN A 16 31.20 -36.90 21.22
N LYS A 17 31.89 -36.13 20.37
CA LYS A 17 33.28 -35.73 20.62
C LYS A 17 33.34 -34.63 21.66
N LYS A 18 34.28 -34.76 22.61
CA LYS A 18 34.59 -33.71 23.58
C LYS A 18 35.29 -32.54 22.88
N THR A 19 34.73 -31.34 22.99
CA THR A 19 35.27 -30.10 22.38
C THR A 19 35.57 -29.05 23.45
N LYS A 20 36.47 -28.12 23.15
CA LYS A 20 36.69 -26.94 24.00
C LYS A 20 35.76 -25.83 23.55
N LYS A 21 34.77 -25.48 24.39
CA LYS A 21 33.87 -24.35 24.16
C LYS A 21 34.44 -23.07 24.78
N GLY A 22 34.31 -21.97 24.08
CA GLY A 22 34.64 -20.62 24.53
C GLY A 22 33.82 -19.58 23.78
N ASN A 23 34.07 -18.31 24.05
CA ASN A 23 33.42 -17.20 23.34
C ASN A 23 34.47 -16.44 22.53
N LEU A 24 34.10 -16.02 21.32
CA LEU A 24 34.89 -15.11 20.48
C LEU A 24 34.04 -13.87 20.20
N GLY A 25 34.23 -12.80 20.98
CA GLY A 25 33.32 -11.66 20.96
C GLY A 25 31.89 -12.08 21.36
N THR A 26 30.93 -11.88 20.46
CA THR A 26 29.52 -12.25 20.66
C THR A 26 29.16 -13.66 20.19
N VAL A 27 30.08 -14.39 19.55
CA VAL A 27 29.79 -15.70 18.93
C VAL A 27 30.39 -16.86 19.73
N THR A 28 29.76 -18.03 19.63
CA THR A 28 30.22 -19.25 20.30
C THR A 28 31.37 -19.87 19.52
N LYS A 29 32.47 -20.22 20.20
CA LYS A 29 33.65 -20.86 19.61
C LYS A 29 33.78 -22.30 20.10
N VAL A 30 33.89 -23.24 19.17
CA VAL A 30 34.05 -24.67 19.43
C VAL A 30 35.35 -25.16 18.80
N THR A 31 36.34 -25.51 19.62
CA THR A 31 37.65 -25.94 19.13
C THR A 31 37.86 -27.44 19.35
N PHE A 32 38.32 -28.13 18.31
CA PHE A 32 38.77 -29.52 18.34
C PHE A 32 40.25 -29.60 17.91
N GLY A 33 41.05 -30.42 18.58
CA GLY A 33 42.47 -30.58 18.29
C GLY A 33 43.35 -29.38 18.71
N LYS A 34 44.63 -29.38 18.27
CA LYS A 34 45.60 -28.30 18.53
C LYS A 34 46.05 -27.66 17.22
N LYS A 35 46.03 -26.32 17.17
CA LYS A 35 46.51 -25.55 16.01
C LYS A 35 48.00 -25.79 15.77
N LYS A 36 48.38 -26.22 14.56
CA LYS A 36 49.78 -26.37 14.12
C LYS A 36 50.20 -25.14 13.33
N LEU A 37 51.32 -24.52 13.70
CA LEU A 37 51.83 -23.28 13.06
C LEU A 37 52.10 -23.41 11.55
N ASN A 38 52.53 -24.59 11.09
CA ASN A 38 52.93 -24.81 9.69
C ASN A 38 51.82 -25.41 8.81
N LYS A 39 50.61 -25.62 9.34
CA LYS A 39 49.49 -26.18 8.57
C LYS A 39 48.57 -25.01 8.14
N PRO A 40 48.27 -24.84 6.84
CA PRO A 40 47.37 -23.77 6.38
C PRO A 40 45.97 -23.97 6.97
N ASN A 41 45.22 -22.87 7.18
CA ASN A 41 43.86 -22.91 7.68
C ASN A 41 42.89 -22.34 6.64
N LYS A 42 41.82 -23.07 6.33
CA LYS A 42 40.76 -22.63 5.42
C LYS A 42 39.53 -22.25 6.22
N THR A 43 38.99 -21.07 5.95
CA THR A 43 37.80 -20.54 6.63
C THR A 43 36.61 -20.53 5.68
N ILE A 44 35.50 -21.14 6.08
CA ILE A 44 34.26 -21.17 5.30
C ILE A 44 33.10 -20.58 6.09
N LEU A 45 32.24 -19.83 5.41
CA LEU A 45 30.98 -19.32 5.96
C LEU A 45 29.82 -20.16 5.40
N LEU A 46 29.06 -20.83 6.26
CA LEU A 46 27.88 -21.60 5.88
C LEU A 46 26.61 -20.79 6.13
N VAL A 47 25.78 -20.63 5.10
CA VAL A 47 24.53 -19.86 5.12
C VAL A 47 23.42 -20.69 4.50
N GLY A 48 22.20 -20.61 5.01
CA GLY A 48 21.04 -21.31 4.44
C GLY A 48 19.85 -21.34 5.40
N GLU A 49 18.69 -21.75 4.91
CA GLU A 49 17.44 -21.80 5.69
C GLU A 49 17.52 -22.79 6.88
N THR A 50 16.65 -22.63 7.87
CA THR A 50 16.46 -23.59 8.96
C THR A 50 16.07 -24.94 8.39
N GLY A 51 16.70 -26.00 8.90
CA GLY A 51 16.47 -27.35 8.41
C GLY A 51 17.14 -27.66 7.06
N ALA A 52 17.86 -26.72 6.42
CA ALA A 52 18.63 -26.99 5.19
C ALA A 52 19.76 -28.02 5.37
N GLY A 53 20.05 -28.44 6.61
CA GLY A 53 21.05 -29.49 6.90
C GLY A 53 22.46 -28.96 7.18
N LYS A 54 22.62 -27.69 7.54
CA LYS A 54 23.92 -27.06 7.87
C LYS A 54 24.69 -27.81 8.96
N SER A 55 24.05 -28.05 10.11
CA SER A 55 24.67 -28.78 11.22
C SER A 55 25.06 -30.23 10.85
N THR A 56 24.23 -30.90 10.04
CA THR A 56 24.54 -32.22 9.51
C THR A 56 25.77 -32.18 8.59
N LEU A 57 25.87 -31.14 7.75
CA LEU A 57 27.03 -30.91 6.89
C LEU A 57 28.30 -30.61 7.71
N VAL A 58 28.21 -29.84 8.80
CA VAL A 58 29.34 -29.60 9.73
C VAL A 58 29.84 -30.91 10.33
N ASN A 59 28.94 -31.77 10.81
CA ASN A 59 29.31 -33.10 11.31
C ASN A 59 29.93 -33.98 10.21
N ALA A 60 29.40 -33.94 8.98
CA ALA A 60 29.95 -34.70 7.87
C ALA A 60 31.36 -34.22 7.47
N LEU A 61 31.59 -32.90 7.41
CA LEU A 61 32.90 -32.29 7.19
C LEU A 61 33.90 -32.70 8.28
N PHE A 62 33.45 -32.74 9.53
CA PHE A 62 34.27 -33.20 10.65
C PHE A 62 34.68 -34.67 10.48
N ASN A 63 33.74 -35.57 10.21
CA ASN A 63 34.06 -37.00 10.02
C ASN A 63 34.98 -37.24 8.82
N TYR A 64 34.79 -36.49 7.73
CA TYR A 64 35.69 -36.52 6.58
C TYR A 64 37.11 -36.05 6.95
N ALA A 65 37.23 -34.97 7.74
CA ALA A 65 38.50 -34.48 8.26
C ALA A 65 39.18 -35.46 9.22
N MET A 66 38.40 -36.25 9.98
CA MET A 66 38.90 -37.33 10.83
C MET A 66 39.31 -38.59 10.04
N GLY A 67 38.93 -38.68 8.76
CA GLY A 67 39.20 -39.83 7.91
C GLY A 67 38.34 -41.05 8.20
N VAL A 68 37.14 -40.84 8.75
CA VAL A 68 36.15 -41.91 8.97
C VAL A 68 35.74 -42.49 7.61
N LYS A 69 35.79 -43.80 7.51
CA LYS A 69 35.39 -44.58 6.34
C LYS A 69 34.07 -45.30 6.59
N TRP A 70 33.45 -45.76 5.50
CA TRP A 70 32.25 -46.58 5.58
C TRP A 70 32.49 -47.80 6.49
N GLU A 71 33.65 -48.45 6.42
CA GLU A 71 33.96 -49.68 7.16
C GLU A 71 34.13 -49.48 8.67
N ASP A 72 34.39 -48.26 9.14
CA ASP A 72 34.77 -48.00 10.54
C ASP A 72 33.60 -48.18 11.51
N LYS A 73 32.36 -48.29 11.01
CA LYS A 73 31.11 -48.47 11.79
C LYS A 73 30.98 -47.49 12.98
N VAL A 74 31.60 -46.33 12.89
CA VAL A 74 31.52 -45.25 13.87
C VAL A 74 31.19 -43.93 13.17
N TRP A 75 30.52 -43.04 13.88
CA TRP A 75 30.22 -41.68 13.42
C TRP A 75 30.34 -40.71 14.59
N TYR A 76 30.93 -39.55 14.34
CA TYR A 76 31.17 -38.55 15.39
C TYR A 76 30.24 -37.34 15.23
N LYS A 77 29.69 -36.85 16.35
CA LYS A 77 28.99 -35.57 16.43
C LYS A 77 29.85 -34.55 17.19
N ILE A 78 29.97 -33.34 16.62
CA ILE A 78 30.55 -32.15 17.27
C ILE A 78 29.51 -31.05 17.52
N VAL A 79 28.39 -31.10 16.79
CA VAL A 79 27.21 -30.26 17.04
C VAL A 79 26.30 -30.99 18.04
N GLU A 80 26.00 -30.36 19.18
CA GLU A 80 25.07 -30.89 20.19
C GLU A 80 23.62 -30.56 19.82
N GLU A 81 22.75 -31.56 19.70
CA GLU A 81 21.30 -31.38 19.56
C GLU A 81 20.70 -31.22 20.96
N GLY A 82 20.39 -29.99 21.36
CA GLY A 82 19.67 -29.70 22.62
C GLY A 82 18.15 -29.73 22.42
N ASN A 83 17.41 -30.19 23.43
CA ASN A 83 15.96 -30.07 23.51
C ASN A 83 15.53 -28.60 23.37
N GLU A 84 14.56 -28.34 22.50
CA GLU A 84 13.74 -27.12 22.42
C GLU A 84 14.48 -25.78 22.63
N THR A 85 15.09 -25.27 21.57
CA THR A 85 15.01 -23.86 21.11
C THR A 85 15.84 -23.73 19.84
N SER A 86 15.36 -22.94 18.88
CA SER A 86 16.08 -22.58 17.66
C SER A 86 17.54 -22.23 17.94
N THR A 87 18.48 -22.79 17.17
CA THR A 87 19.91 -22.39 17.20
C THR A 87 19.96 -20.89 16.90
N SER A 88 20.02 -20.06 17.92
CA SER A 88 19.87 -18.61 17.82
C SER A 88 21.21 -17.88 17.81
N ASP A 89 22.32 -18.60 17.61
CA ASP A 89 23.68 -18.06 17.64
C ASP A 89 24.59 -18.57 16.51
N VAL A 90 25.50 -17.70 16.06
CA VAL A 90 26.55 -18.02 15.10
C VAL A 90 27.62 -18.82 15.83
N VAL A 91 28.02 -19.96 15.28
CA VAL A 91 29.01 -20.86 15.91
C VAL A 91 30.23 -21.00 15.02
N VAL A 92 31.41 -20.77 15.59
CA VAL A 92 32.70 -20.95 14.92
C VAL A 92 33.30 -22.28 15.34
N TYR A 93 33.33 -23.25 14.44
CA TYR A 93 33.99 -24.53 14.62
C TYR A 93 35.42 -24.47 14.11
N GLU A 94 36.39 -24.64 14.99
CA GLU A 94 37.80 -24.82 14.63
C GLU A 94 38.18 -26.29 14.71
N ILE A 95 38.34 -26.91 13.56
CA ILE A 95 38.73 -28.31 13.41
C ILE A 95 40.22 -28.35 13.12
N PHE A 96 41.01 -28.38 14.19
CA PHE A 96 42.44 -28.60 14.14
C PHE A 96 42.78 -30.09 14.21
N ASP A 97 43.93 -30.42 13.62
CA ASP A 97 44.46 -31.75 13.33
C ASP A 97 43.92 -32.94 14.18
N SER A 98 43.32 -33.90 13.48
CA SER A 98 43.30 -35.32 13.87
C SER A 98 44.61 -35.99 13.52
N GLU A 99 44.94 -37.08 14.20
CA GLU A 99 46.11 -37.92 13.87
C GLU A 99 46.03 -38.56 12.46
N TYR A 100 44.88 -38.45 11.78
CA TYR A 100 44.61 -39.01 10.45
C TYR A 100 44.56 -37.91 9.38
N LYS A 101 45.41 -38.06 8.34
CA LYS A 101 45.85 -37.04 7.38
C LYS A 101 44.94 -36.86 6.14
N THR A 102 43.62 -36.74 6.27
CA THR A 102 42.77 -36.62 5.06
C THR A 102 42.77 -35.22 4.44
N LEU A 103 42.84 -34.14 5.25
CA LEU A 103 42.88 -32.77 4.73
C LEU A 103 44.29 -32.15 4.82
N PRO A 104 44.77 -31.50 3.74
CA PRO A 104 46.07 -30.81 3.74
C PRO A 104 46.07 -29.49 4.53
N TYR A 105 44.92 -29.05 5.04
CA TYR A 105 44.73 -27.83 5.83
C TYR A 105 43.86 -28.11 7.07
N SER A 106 43.87 -27.19 8.03
CA SER A 106 42.88 -27.09 9.09
C SER A 106 41.64 -26.34 8.60
N LEU A 107 40.48 -26.61 9.22
CA LEU A 107 39.21 -26.05 8.78
C LEU A 107 38.59 -25.20 9.90
N THR A 108 38.23 -23.97 9.57
CA THR A 108 37.39 -23.11 10.39
C THR A 108 36.04 -22.94 9.70
N ILE A 109 34.95 -23.33 10.35
CA ILE A 109 33.59 -23.24 9.81
C ILE A 109 32.83 -22.22 10.64
N ILE A 110 32.31 -21.17 10.00
CA ILE A 110 31.38 -20.22 10.58
C ILE A 110 29.98 -20.71 10.21
N ASP A 111 29.29 -21.33 11.15
CA ASP A 111 27.93 -21.85 10.99
C ASP A 111 26.92 -20.80 11.43
N THR A 112 26.08 -20.34 10.51
CA THR A 112 24.98 -19.42 10.86
C THR A 112 23.73 -20.22 11.28
N PRO A 113 22.85 -19.64 12.12
CA PRO A 113 21.45 -20.06 12.22
C PRO A 113 20.73 -20.12 10.88
N GLY A 114 19.45 -20.53 10.90
CA GLY A 114 18.54 -20.30 9.76
C GLY A 114 18.63 -18.86 9.28
N TYR A 115 18.99 -18.71 8.00
CA TYR A 115 19.20 -17.42 7.36
C TYR A 115 18.16 -17.27 6.25
N ARG A 116 17.34 -16.22 6.33
CA ARG A 116 16.20 -15.90 5.46
C ARG A 116 15.04 -16.91 5.49
N ASP A 117 14.70 -17.41 6.68
CA ASP A 117 13.48 -18.20 6.89
C ASP A 117 12.20 -17.36 6.67
N THR A 118 11.07 -18.01 6.32
CA THR A 118 9.76 -17.36 6.07
C THR A 118 9.21 -16.51 7.22
N ASP A 119 9.75 -16.69 8.44
CA ASP A 119 9.44 -15.90 9.65
C ASP A 119 10.60 -14.99 10.12
N GLY A 120 11.67 -14.82 9.30
CA GLY A 120 13.04 -14.66 9.80
C GLY A 120 13.82 -13.37 9.50
N LEU A 121 13.29 -12.36 8.80
CA LEU A 121 14.03 -11.11 8.49
C LEU A 121 14.64 -10.44 9.75
N LYS A 122 14.02 -10.65 10.91
CA LYS A 122 14.50 -10.24 12.23
C LYS A 122 15.80 -10.93 12.66
N TYR A 123 15.93 -12.23 12.40
CA TYR A 123 17.10 -13.04 12.76
C TYR A 123 18.29 -12.77 11.84
N ASP A 124 18.03 -12.49 10.56
CA ASP A 124 19.09 -12.21 9.58
C ASP A 124 19.88 -10.95 9.89
N ALA A 125 19.20 -9.87 10.30
CA ALA A 125 19.86 -8.65 10.73
C ALA A 125 20.74 -8.88 11.98
N ILE A 126 20.32 -9.76 12.88
CA ILE A 126 21.09 -10.15 14.08
C ILE A 126 22.29 -11.01 13.68
N ILE A 127 22.09 -11.96 12.77
CA ILE A 127 23.16 -12.82 12.22
C ILE A 127 24.19 -11.94 11.49
N ASN A 128 23.74 -10.97 10.70
CA ASN A 128 24.57 -10.01 9.99
C ASN A 128 25.41 -9.16 10.95
N GLN A 129 24.80 -8.64 12.02
CA GLN A 129 25.55 -7.92 13.05
C GLN A 129 26.58 -8.82 13.75
N ARG A 130 26.26 -10.09 14.03
CA ARG A 130 27.20 -11.02 14.68
C ARG A 130 28.34 -11.44 13.78
N LEU A 131 28.06 -11.69 12.50
CA LEU A 131 29.07 -11.92 11.48
C LEU A 131 29.97 -10.69 11.37
N PHE A 132 29.38 -9.50 11.31
CA PHE A 132 30.12 -8.25 11.27
C PHE A 132 31.04 -8.06 12.49
N ASP A 133 30.53 -8.30 13.71
CA ASP A 133 31.32 -8.25 14.96
C ASP A 133 32.47 -9.28 14.97
N LEU A 134 32.22 -10.50 14.46
CA LEU A 134 33.22 -11.57 14.34
C LEU A 134 34.38 -11.17 13.41
N PHE A 135 34.08 -10.55 12.28
CA PHE A 135 35.08 -10.17 11.28
C PHE A 135 35.85 -8.88 11.64
N ARG A 136 35.37 -8.10 12.62
CA ARG A 136 36.02 -6.87 13.12
C ARG A 136 36.96 -7.11 14.31
N SER A 137 36.78 -8.19 15.05
CA SER A 137 37.55 -8.47 16.28
C SER A 137 39.06 -8.61 16.01
N GLU A 138 39.93 -8.03 16.84
CA GLU A 138 41.40 -8.21 16.74
C GLU A 138 41.80 -9.69 16.83
N GLU A 139 41.12 -10.47 17.68
CA GLU A 139 41.27 -11.94 17.80
C GLU A 139 40.37 -12.72 16.82
N GLY A 140 39.64 -12.01 15.96
CA GLY A 140 38.62 -12.52 15.05
C GLY A 140 39.15 -13.17 13.78
N ILE A 141 38.22 -13.52 12.91
CA ILE A 141 38.52 -14.06 11.59
C ILE A 141 38.67 -12.86 10.64
N HIS A 142 39.81 -12.70 9.99
CA HIS A 142 40.06 -11.58 9.07
C HIS A 142 39.93 -11.97 7.59
N GLU A 143 39.80 -13.27 7.33
CA GLU A 143 39.89 -13.88 6.01
C GLU A 143 38.88 -15.01 5.84
N VAL A 144 38.12 -14.98 4.74
CA VAL A 144 37.17 -16.03 4.34
C VAL A 144 37.58 -16.59 2.99
N HIS A 145 37.60 -17.92 2.88
CA HIS A 145 37.99 -18.61 1.65
C HIS A 145 36.80 -18.93 0.75
N ALA A 146 35.65 -19.26 1.32
CA ALA A 146 34.44 -19.59 0.56
C ALA A 146 33.17 -19.35 1.35
N VAL A 147 32.07 -19.11 0.63
CA VAL A 147 30.71 -19.03 1.18
C VAL A 147 29.92 -20.24 0.67
N GLY A 148 29.49 -21.11 1.57
CA GLY A 148 28.67 -22.28 1.25
C GLY A 148 27.20 -21.99 1.50
N VAL A 149 26.40 -21.90 0.43
CA VAL A 149 24.95 -21.73 0.52
C VAL A 149 24.29 -23.10 0.54
N VAL A 150 23.78 -23.50 1.71
CA VAL A 150 23.24 -24.83 1.97
C VAL A 150 21.74 -24.85 1.65
N MET A 151 21.33 -25.76 0.75
CA MET A 151 19.95 -25.89 0.23
C MET A 151 19.54 -27.36 0.17
N LYS A 152 18.23 -27.67 0.19
CA LYS A 152 17.76 -29.06 0.03
C LYS A 152 17.62 -29.44 -1.44
N ALA A 153 17.78 -30.72 -1.75
CA ALA A 153 17.64 -31.25 -3.10
C ALA A 153 16.23 -31.05 -3.70
N ASN A 154 15.17 -30.96 -2.88
CA ASN A 154 13.78 -30.92 -3.34
C ASN A 154 13.25 -29.48 -3.51
N GLU A 155 14.08 -28.45 -3.33
CA GLU A 155 13.70 -27.05 -3.50
C GLU A 155 13.68 -26.66 -4.98
N ASN A 156 12.59 -26.03 -5.43
CA ASN A 156 12.36 -25.68 -6.84
C ASN A 156 13.10 -24.42 -7.31
N GLU A 157 13.60 -23.57 -6.40
CA GLU A 157 14.18 -22.24 -6.71
C GLU A 157 15.65 -22.08 -6.29
N LYS A 158 16.48 -23.12 -6.46
CA LYS A 158 17.90 -23.14 -6.07
C LYS A 158 18.75 -21.98 -6.64
N HIS A 159 18.45 -21.50 -7.85
CA HIS A 159 19.18 -20.38 -8.46
C HIS A 159 18.79 -19.03 -7.86
N GLY A 160 17.52 -18.84 -7.52
CA GLY A 160 17.02 -17.64 -6.86
C GLY A 160 17.58 -17.51 -5.44
N GLN A 161 17.54 -18.60 -4.66
CA GLN A 161 18.12 -18.63 -3.31
C GLN A 161 19.63 -18.34 -3.32
N LEU A 162 20.40 -18.96 -4.22
CA LEU A 162 21.84 -18.72 -4.31
C LEU A 162 22.16 -17.26 -4.66
N THR A 163 21.44 -16.67 -5.62
CA THR A 163 21.61 -15.27 -6.04
C THR A 163 21.26 -14.33 -4.89
N ASN A 164 20.13 -14.57 -4.22
CA ASN A 164 19.64 -13.74 -3.12
C ASN A 164 20.54 -13.80 -1.87
N VAL A 165 21.05 -14.99 -1.52
CA VAL A 165 22.01 -15.16 -0.40
C VAL A 165 23.35 -14.56 -0.76
N SER A 166 23.80 -14.73 -2.01
CA SER A 166 25.01 -14.08 -2.53
C SER A 166 24.91 -12.57 -2.37
N ASP A 167 23.82 -11.93 -2.83
CA ASP A 167 23.64 -10.48 -2.72
C ASP A 167 23.67 -9.99 -1.27
N SER A 168 23.09 -10.75 -0.35
CA SER A 168 23.09 -10.43 1.09
C SER A 168 24.49 -10.48 1.70
N VAL A 169 25.26 -11.52 1.36
CA VAL A 169 26.63 -11.70 1.84
C VAL A 169 27.59 -10.70 1.16
N MET A 170 27.35 -10.36 -0.12
CA MET A 170 28.12 -9.34 -0.85
C MET A 170 27.86 -7.92 -0.29
N CYS A 171 26.67 -7.65 0.26
CA CYS A 171 26.41 -6.40 0.99
C CYS A 171 27.26 -6.25 2.26
N LEU A 172 27.63 -7.36 2.92
CA LEU A 172 28.44 -7.34 4.14
C LEU A 172 29.95 -7.25 3.85
N PHE A 173 30.41 -7.92 2.80
CA PHE A 173 31.85 -8.17 2.57
C PHE A 173 32.38 -7.68 1.21
N GLY A 174 31.52 -7.06 0.40
CA GLY A 174 31.83 -6.63 -0.96
C GLY A 174 31.83 -7.77 -1.98
N LYS A 175 31.96 -7.43 -3.27
CA LYS A 175 31.85 -8.38 -4.39
C LYS A 175 33.00 -9.39 -4.52
N GLY A 176 34.05 -9.28 -3.69
CA GLY A 176 35.22 -10.17 -3.74
C GLY A 176 34.89 -11.65 -3.47
N LEU A 177 33.84 -11.92 -2.69
CA LEU A 177 33.39 -13.27 -2.36
C LEU A 177 32.46 -13.90 -3.41
N GLU A 178 31.97 -13.15 -4.40
CA GLU A 178 30.94 -13.61 -5.35
C GLU A 178 31.39 -14.84 -6.13
N LYS A 179 32.65 -14.83 -6.60
CA LYS A 179 33.27 -15.95 -7.31
C LYS A 179 33.69 -17.10 -6.38
N LYS A 180 33.56 -16.93 -5.06
CA LYS A 180 33.92 -17.88 -4.01
C LYS A 180 32.67 -18.48 -3.32
N THR A 181 31.48 -18.15 -3.81
CA THR A 181 30.19 -18.69 -3.34
C THR A 181 29.86 -20.00 -4.06
N VAL A 182 29.51 -21.04 -3.29
CA VAL A 182 29.23 -22.40 -3.77
C VAL A 182 27.89 -22.88 -3.21
N GLY A 183 27.05 -23.47 -4.05
CA GLY A 183 25.82 -24.13 -3.61
C GLY A 183 26.11 -25.53 -3.05
N LEU A 184 25.68 -25.80 -1.82
CA LEU A 184 25.86 -27.08 -1.12
C LEU A 184 24.49 -27.74 -0.95
N ILE A 185 24.14 -28.63 -1.88
CA ILE A 185 22.84 -29.29 -1.95
C ILE A 185 22.84 -30.50 -1.02
N THR A 186 22.05 -30.47 0.04
CA THR A 186 21.88 -31.57 1.00
C THR A 186 20.67 -32.43 0.65
N HIS A 187 20.55 -33.60 1.27
CA HIS A 187 19.44 -34.55 1.07
C HIS A 187 19.30 -35.02 -0.40
N SER A 188 20.39 -35.01 -1.16
CA SER A 188 20.38 -35.43 -2.56
C SER A 188 20.39 -36.96 -2.70
N ASP A 189 19.61 -37.46 -3.65
CA ASP A 189 19.59 -38.84 -4.14
C ASP A 189 20.63 -39.09 -5.27
N GLY A 190 21.41 -38.07 -5.64
CA GLY A 190 22.40 -38.14 -6.72
C GLY A 190 21.90 -37.65 -8.08
N THR A 191 20.62 -37.26 -8.21
CA THR A 191 20.12 -36.60 -9.42
C THR A 191 20.75 -35.20 -9.58
N LYS A 192 21.27 -34.90 -10.77
CA LYS A 192 21.82 -33.57 -11.06
C LYS A 192 20.65 -32.58 -11.17
N PRO A 193 20.75 -31.38 -10.56
CA PRO A 193 19.75 -30.35 -10.75
C PRO A 193 19.68 -29.93 -12.23
N ASP A 194 18.47 -29.88 -12.78
CA ASP A 194 18.20 -29.44 -14.15
C ASP A 194 18.76 -28.02 -14.38
N GLY A 195 19.47 -27.82 -15.50
CA GLY A 195 20.00 -26.52 -15.92
C GLY A 195 21.53 -26.34 -15.85
N THR A 196 22.31 -27.30 -15.36
CA THR A 196 23.78 -27.18 -15.26
C THR A 196 24.53 -27.60 -16.54
N LYS A 197 24.29 -26.89 -17.66
CA LYS A 197 25.19 -26.92 -18.83
C LYS A 197 25.83 -25.54 -19.05
N GLY A 198 26.99 -25.32 -18.43
CA GLY A 198 27.92 -24.22 -18.73
C GLY A 198 27.79 -22.94 -17.88
N ARG A 199 28.93 -22.32 -17.56
CA ARG A 199 29.19 -21.00 -16.92
C ARG A 199 28.34 -20.56 -15.70
N GLY A 200 27.62 -21.48 -15.06
CA GLY A 200 26.89 -21.21 -13.82
C GLY A 200 27.71 -21.41 -12.52
N PRO A 201 27.12 -21.08 -11.35
CA PRO A 201 27.72 -21.31 -10.04
C PRO A 201 28.04 -22.79 -9.78
N LEU A 202 29.06 -23.06 -8.97
CA LEU A 202 29.43 -24.43 -8.58
C LEU A 202 28.40 -24.98 -7.59
N TYR A 203 27.80 -26.13 -7.90
CA TYR A 203 26.91 -26.87 -7.01
C TYR A 203 27.54 -28.21 -6.63
N LEU A 204 27.58 -28.51 -5.33
CA LEU A 204 28.09 -29.75 -4.76
C LEU A 204 26.97 -30.46 -4.01
N THR A 205 26.83 -31.76 -4.23
CA THR A 205 25.74 -32.57 -3.66
C THR A 205 26.23 -33.41 -2.49
N PHE A 206 25.42 -33.47 -1.44
CA PHE A 206 25.63 -34.23 -0.22
C PHE A 206 24.35 -34.99 0.12
N ASN A 207 24.50 -36.25 0.53
CA ASN A 207 23.44 -37.00 1.20
C ASN A 207 23.67 -36.90 2.71
N ASN A 208 22.62 -36.75 3.51
CA ASN A 208 22.71 -36.47 4.95
C ASN A 208 22.38 -37.68 5.84
N ARG A 209 22.33 -38.89 5.26
CA ARG A 209 21.83 -40.11 5.91
C ARG A 209 22.91 -40.96 6.61
N GLN A 210 24.10 -40.41 6.86
CA GLN A 210 25.24 -41.17 7.44
C GLN A 210 25.01 -41.64 8.88
N THR A 211 24.07 -41.03 9.59
CA THR A 211 23.69 -41.41 10.97
C THR A 211 22.64 -42.51 11.03
N GLU A 212 22.07 -42.93 9.90
CA GLU A 212 21.05 -43.97 9.88
C GLU A 212 21.63 -45.36 10.20
N ALA A 213 20.83 -46.17 10.89
CA ALA A 213 21.21 -47.53 11.24
C ALA A 213 21.28 -48.41 9.99
N ARG A 214 22.45 -49.02 9.78
CA ARG A 214 22.73 -49.96 8.71
C ARG A 214 22.16 -51.32 9.07
N THR A 215 20.99 -51.63 8.51
CA THR A 215 20.36 -52.95 8.58
C THR A 215 20.65 -53.72 7.29
N LYS A 216 20.27 -55.00 7.23
CA LYS A 216 20.37 -55.79 5.98
C LYS A 216 19.58 -55.16 4.83
N GLU A 217 18.51 -54.44 5.13
CA GLU A 217 17.61 -53.82 4.15
C GLU A 217 18.11 -52.45 3.71
N THR A 218 18.75 -51.68 4.60
CA THR A 218 19.17 -50.29 4.32
C THR A 218 20.63 -50.14 3.91
N SER A 219 21.48 -51.16 4.14
CA SER A 219 22.94 -51.03 3.97
C SER A 219 23.37 -50.65 2.55
N SER A 220 22.71 -51.16 1.51
CA SER A 220 23.07 -50.87 0.11
C SER A 220 22.77 -49.42 -0.27
N ASP A 221 21.60 -48.91 0.13
CA ASP A 221 21.17 -47.53 -0.10
C ASP A 221 22.03 -46.54 0.70
N LEU A 222 22.32 -46.86 1.97
CA LEU A 222 23.17 -46.04 2.83
C LEU A 222 24.64 -46.00 2.38
N GLU A 223 25.14 -47.06 1.74
CA GLU A 223 26.49 -47.06 1.17
C GLU A 223 26.57 -46.13 -0.05
N GLU A 224 25.54 -46.08 -0.89
CA GLU A 224 25.51 -45.14 -2.02
C GLU A 224 25.34 -43.69 -1.54
N ALA A 225 24.50 -43.46 -0.53
CA ALA A 225 24.39 -42.17 0.17
C ALA A 225 25.75 -41.72 0.73
N TRP A 226 26.52 -42.65 1.32
CA TRP A 226 27.87 -42.38 1.81
C TRP A 226 28.82 -41.98 0.68
N ARG A 227 28.87 -42.75 -0.41
CA ARG A 227 29.72 -42.47 -1.58
C ARG A 227 29.40 -41.13 -2.21
N LEU A 228 28.12 -40.75 -2.27
CA LEU A 228 27.70 -39.43 -2.78
C LEU A 228 28.26 -38.30 -1.90
N ALA A 229 28.14 -38.42 -0.58
CA ALA A 229 28.68 -37.43 0.35
C ALA A 229 30.21 -37.37 0.31
N GLU A 230 30.90 -38.51 0.25
CA GLU A 230 32.36 -38.56 0.13
C GLU A 230 32.86 -37.88 -1.16
N ARG A 231 32.17 -38.11 -2.28
CA ARG A 231 32.45 -37.43 -3.55
C ARG A 231 32.25 -35.92 -3.43
N GLY A 232 31.16 -35.48 -2.82
CA GLY A 232 30.88 -34.07 -2.54
C GLY A 232 31.97 -33.43 -1.67
N MET A 233 32.41 -34.10 -0.61
CA MET A 233 33.48 -33.63 0.29
C MET A 233 34.83 -33.53 -0.43
N SER A 234 35.17 -34.53 -1.26
CA SER A 234 36.39 -34.51 -2.07
C SER A 234 36.40 -33.34 -3.07
N GLN A 235 35.28 -33.11 -3.76
CA GLN A 235 35.14 -31.96 -4.66
C GLN A 235 35.23 -30.63 -3.93
N PHE A 236 34.57 -30.51 -2.76
CA PHE A 236 34.63 -29.30 -1.95
C PHE A 236 36.04 -29.03 -1.42
N SER A 237 36.74 -30.08 -0.97
CA SER A 237 38.13 -29.99 -0.53
C SER A 237 39.04 -29.51 -1.67
N ASN A 238 38.92 -30.10 -2.85
CA ASN A 238 39.69 -29.69 -4.04
C ASN A 238 39.42 -28.24 -4.45
N PHE A 239 38.18 -27.76 -4.29
CA PHE A 239 37.82 -26.37 -4.51
C PHE A 239 38.53 -25.44 -3.50
N LEU A 240 38.47 -25.76 -2.20
CA LEU A 240 39.10 -24.96 -1.14
C LEU A 240 40.64 -24.91 -1.24
N GLN A 241 41.27 -25.95 -1.80
CA GLN A 241 42.72 -25.93 -2.06
C GLN A 241 43.11 -24.90 -3.11
N LYS A 242 42.27 -24.70 -4.13
CA LYS A 242 42.55 -23.82 -5.27
C LYS A 242 42.22 -22.35 -5.02
N ILE A 243 41.48 -22.05 -3.94
CA ILE A 243 40.99 -20.70 -3.66
C ILE A 243 41.87 -19.98 -2.64
N SER A 244 42.14 -18.70 -2.91
CA SER A 244 42.81 -17.79 -1.98
C SER A 244 41.81 -17.19 -0.98
N ALA A 245 42.30 -16.82 0.20
CA ALA A 245 41.54 -16.03 1.15
C ALA A 245 41.14 -14.67 0.55
N GLU A 246 39.94 -14.20 0.89
CA GLU A 246 39.53 -12.81 0.69
C GLU A 246 39.71 -12.05 2.01
N GLN A 247 40.43 -10.92 1.98
CA GLN A 247 40.55 -10.04 3.14
C GLN A 247 39.32 -9.15 3.28
N LEU A 248 38.80 -9.05 4.49
CA LEU A 248 37.64 -8.22 4.80
C LEU A 248 38.10 -6.80 5.17
N GLN A 249 37.96 -5.83 4.26
CA GLN A 249 38.36 -4.44 4.52
C GLN A 249 37.33 -3.69 5.36
N VAL A 250 37.55 -3.53 6.67
CA VAL A 250 36.67 -2.72 7.56
C VAL A 250 37.48 -1.92 8.58
N ASN A 251 38.22 -0.85 8.22
CA ASN A 251 39.14 -0.27 9.22
C ASN A 251 39.21 1.25 9.42
N VAL A 252 38.52 2.13 8.70
CA VAL A 252 38.65 3.59 9.00
C VAL A 252 37.34 4.39 8.97
N THR A 253 36.40 4.07 8.09
CA THR A 253 35.10 4.76 8.01
C THR A 253 34.12 4.32 9.10
N PHE A 254 34.29 3.09 9.62
CA PHE A 254 33.33 2.46 10.54
C PHE A 254 33.36 3.02 11.98
N ASP A 255 34.54 3.25 12.57
CA ASP A 255 34.60 3.84 13.92
C ASP A 255 34.00 5.26 13.94
N SER A 256 34.12 5.97 12.81
CA SER A 256 33.47 7.27 12.63
C SER A 256 31.93 7.14 12.58
N PHE A 257 31.43 6.09 11.94
CA PHE A 257 30.01 5.76 11.90
C PHE A 257 29.46 5.43 13.29
N ILE A 258 30.13 4.56 14.06
CA ILE A 258 29.73 4.20 15.44
C ILE A 258 29.70 5.42 16.36
N ARG A 259 30.71 6.30 16.27
CA ARG A 259 30.70 7.57 17.03
C ARG A 259 29.51 8.45 16.67
N SER A 260 29.16 8.49 15.39
CA SER A 260 28.05 9.29 14.88
C SER A 260 26.71 8.75 15.38
N THR A 261 26.49 7.44 15.31
CA THR A 261 25.24 6.81 15.78
C THR A 261 25.08 6.90 17.31
N ALA A 262 26.14 6.66 18.08
CA ALA A 262 26.13 6.83 19.53
C ALA A 262 25.88 8.29 19.95
N SER A 263 26.40 9.25 19.18
CA SER A 263 26.14 10.68 19.40
C SER A 263 24.68 11.05 19.15
N ILE A 264 24.06 10.53 18.09
CA ILE A 264 22.64 10.76 17.81
C ILE A 264 21.79 10.18 18.96
N HIS A 265 22.01 8.92 19.35
CA HIS A 265 21.27 8.28 20.46
C HIS A 265 21.36 9.09 21.76
N SER A 266 22.57 9.52 22.14
CA SER A 266 22.76 10.32 23.35
C SER A 266 22.03 11.66 23.29
N MET A 267 21.98 12.32 22.12
CA MET A 267 21.23 13.56 21.95
C MET A 267 19.72 13.33 22.05
N GLN A 268 19.19 12.22 21.55
CA GLN A 268 17.77 11.89 21.69
C GLN A 268 17.34 11.70 23.15
N GLU A 269 18.14 10.99 23.95
CA GLU A 269 17.85 10.83 25.38
C GLU A 269 17.88 12.19 26.12
N ARG A 270 18.72 13.14 25.68
CA ARG A 270 18.70 14.51 26.19
C ARG A 270 17.45 15.28 25.73
N ILE A 271 16.99 15.09 24.49
CA ILE A 271 15.75 15.70 23.99
C ILE A 271 14.56 15.21 24.83
N LYS A 272 14.45 13.90 25.07
CA LYS A 272 13.40 13.31 25.93
C LYS A 272 13.42 13.89 27.34
N LEU A 273 14.61 14.00 27.95
CA LEU A 273 14.78 14.63 29.27
C LEU A 273 14.31 16.09 29.25
N THR A 274 14.64 16.84 28.21
CA THR A 274 14.20 18.24 28.03
C THR A 274 12.68 18.32 27.89
N GLU A 275 12.05 17.46 27.09
CA GLU A 275 10.59 17.41 26.92
C GLU A 275 9.85 17.10 28.21
N LEU A 276 10.36 16.18 29.03
CA LEU A 276 9.79 15.88 30.34
C LEU A 276 9.92 17.07 31.31
N LYS A 277 11.05 17.77 31.32
CA LYS A 277 11.23 19.00 32.11
C LYS A 277 10.29 20.12 31.65
N GLN A 278 10.05 20.24 30.35
CA GLN A 278 9.07 21.19 29.80
C GLN A 278 7.64 20.85 30.26
N LYS A 279 7.29 19.56 30.31
CA LYS A 279 6.01 19.10 30.86
C LYS A 279 5.88 19.42 32.35
N GLU A 280 6.92 19.18 33.14
CA GLU A 280 6.97 19.54 34.57
C GLU A 280 6.73 21.04 34.77
N ILE A 281 7.43 21.91 34.02
CA ILE A 281 7.25 23.37 34.11
C ILE A 281 5.84 23.80 33.73
N LYS A 282 5.25 23.23 32.66
CA LYS A 282 3.87 23.53 32.24
C LYS A 282 2.85 23.18 33.34
N GLN A 283 3.00 22.02 33.98
CA GLN A 283 2.14 21.62 35.11
C GLN A 283 2.23 22.62 36.26
N ILE A 284 3.43 23.09 36.59
CA ILE A 284 3.65 24.11 37.62
C ILE A 284 3.00 25.45 37.22
N GLN A 285 3.16 25.88 35.97
CA GLN A 285 2.56 27.12 35.45
C GLN A 285 1.02 27.08 35.47
N GLU A 286 0.42 25.96 35.07
CA GLU A 286 -1.04 25.74 35.11
C GLU A 286 -1.57 25.75 36.54
N ALA A 287 -0.87 25.09 37.47
CA ALA A 287 -1.23 25.08 38.87
C ALA A 287 -1.09 26.46 39.53
N LEU A 288 -0.05 27.24 39.18
CA LEU A 288 0.09 28.63 39.63
C LEU A 288 -1.05 29.50 39.13
N LYS A 289 -1.50 29.32 37.87
CA LYS A 289 -2.62 30.07 37.29
C LYS A 289 -3.95 29.78 38.01
N LYS A 290 -4.24 28.51 38.28
CA LYS A 290 -5.44 28.12 39.05
C LYS A 290 -5.42 28.66 40.47
N HIS A 291 -4.25 28.68 41.10
CA HIS A 291 -4.11 29.18 42.47
C HIS A 291 -4.26 30.70 42.58
N GLU A 292 -3.82 31.47 41.58
CA GLU A 292 -4.10 32.91 41.46
C GLU A 292 -5.62 33.20 41.41
N GLU A 293 -6.43 32.27 40.91
CA GLU A 293 -7.90 32.38 40.84
C GLU A 293 -8.60 32.00 42.17
N GLU A 294 -7.96 31.19 43.03
CA GLU A 294 -8.57 30.60 44.24
C GLU A 294 -8.16 31.25 45.59
N MET A 295 -7.21 32.19 45.61
CA MET A 295 -6.80 33.00 46.79
C MET A 295 -6.44 32.21 48.08
N SER A 296 -5.78 31.04 47.97
CA SER A 296 -5.32 30.24 49.13
C SER A 296 -3.88 30.60 49.57
N GLU A 297 -3.55 30.62 50.86
CA GLU A 297 -2.19 30.97 51.33
C GLU A 297 -1.17 29.81 51.32
N ASN A 298 -1.62 28.54 51.29
CA ASN A 298 -0.74 27.37 51.28
C ASN A 298 -1.27 26.30 50.32
N PHE A 299 -0.53 26.00 49.25
CA PHE A 299 -0.89 24.93 48.32
C PHE A 299 0.31 24.04 47.98
N SER A 300 0.04 22.73 47.91
CA SER A 300 0.95 21.70 47.41
C SER A 300 0.47 21.26 46.04
N ILE A 301 1.39 21.15 45.08
CA ILE A 301 1.10 20.76 43.71
C ILE A 301 1.65 19.35 43.49
N GLU A 302 0.82 18.46 42.94
CA GLU A 302 1.30 17.18 42.45
C GLU A 302 1.96 17.38 41.08
N VAL A 303 3.26 17.14 40.98
CA VAL A 303 4.00 17.22 39.72
C VAL A 303 4.69 15.90 39.39
N GLU A 304 4.88 15.65 38.10
CA GLU A 304 5.72 14.56 37.63
C GLU A 304 7.19 14.99 37.63
N GLU A 305 7.89 14.74 38.75
CA GLU A 305 9.32 15.01 38.84
C GLU A 305 10.13 14.01 38.01
N VAL A 306 11.05 14.55 37.22
CA VAL A 306 11.95 13.77 36.36
C VAL A 306 13.22 13.37 37.12
N TYR A 307 13.58 12.09 37.07
CA TYR A 307 14.83 11.57 37.64
C TYR A 307 15.47 10.52 36.73
N LYS A 308 16.76 10.25 36.96
CA LYS A 308 17.49 9.17 36.27
C LYS A 308 17.57 7.94 37.15
N ASP A 309 17.23 6.81 36.57
CA ASP A 309 17.30 5.50 37.20
C ASP A 309 18.28 4.58 36.45
N LYS A 310 18.74 3.50 37.09
CA LYS A 310 19.59 2.48 36.47
C LYS A 310 18.78 1.23 36.22
N GLU A 311 18.61 0.88 34.95
CA GLU A 311 17.89 -0.34 34.55
C GLU A 311 18.87 -1.42 34.07
N PRO A 312 18.69 -2.67 34.50
CA PRO A 312 19.48 -3.78 33.99
C PRO A 312 19.23 -3.99 32.49
N ILE A 313 20.28 -4.31 31.76
CA ILE A 313 20.20 -4.68 30.36
C ILE A 313 19.94 -6.20 30.31
N ASP A 314 18.68 -6.60 30.10
CA ASP A 314 18.28 -8.02 30.10
C ASP A 314 18.97 -8.82 28.98
N GLY A 315 20.06 -9.51 29.29
CA GLY A 315 20.85 -10.27 28.32
C GLY A 315 20.17 -11.51 27.71
N LYS A 316 18.99 -11.93 28.20
CA LYS A 316 18.22 -13.06 27.62
C LYS A 316 17.24 -12.61 26.53
N LYS A 317 16.75 -11.36 26.59
CA LYS A 317 15.81 -10.77 25.62
C LYS A 317 16.40 -9.57 24.84
N SER A 318 17.49 -8.98 25.30
CA SER A 318 18.15 -7.80 24.72
C SER A 318 19.43 -8.16 23.97
N PHE A 319 19.53 -7.64 22.76
CA PHE A 319 20.66 -7.79 21.83
C PHE A 319 21.99 -7.19 22.32
N PHE A 320 21.97 -6.35 23.37
CA PHE A 320 23.13 -5.63 23.88
C PHE A 320 23.46 -6.15 25.27
N LYS A 321 24.70 -6.60 25.52
CA LYS A 321 25.10 -7.18 26.82
C LYS A 321 25.74 -6.16 27.79
N ALA A 322 26.12 -4.98 27.29
CA ALA A 322 26.77 -3.94 28.08
C ALA A 322 26.56 -2.55 27.46
N ALA A 323 26.71 -1.52 28.29
CA ALA A 323 26.77 -0.11 27.89
C ALA A 323 28.04 0.54 28.46
N VAL A 324 28.59 1.52 27.74
CA VAL A 324 29.57 2.46 28.31
C VAL A 324 28.84 3.69 28.79
N CYS A 325 28.86 3.92 30.09
CA CYS A 325 28.11 4.97 30.75
C CYS A 325 29.06 5.96 31.42
N CYS A 326 28.75 7.26 31.34
CA CYS A 326 29.46 8.30 32.09
C CYS A 326 28.83 8.47 33.46
N THR A 327 29.61 8.33 34.53
CA THR A 327 29.12 8.48 35.92
C THR A 327 28.97 9.93 36.35
N VAL A 328 29.59 10.87 35.63
CA VAL A 328 29.51 12.32 35.92
C VAL A 328 28.34 12.99 35.22
N CYS A 329 28.04 12.56 33.98
CA CYS A 329 26.90 13.10 33.22
C CYS A 329 25.63 12.25 33.41
N GLU A 330 25.77 11.04 33.96
CA GLU A 330 24.71 10.03 34.03
C GLU A 330 24.12 9.73 32.64
N GLU A 331 24.99 9.53 31.65
CA GLU A 331 24.62 9.38 30.24
C GLU A 331 25.13 8.07 29.67
N ASN A 332 24.33 7.43 28.82
CA ASN A 332 24.73 6.26 28.06
C ASN A 332 25.54 6.72 26.84
N CYS A 333 26.86 6.61 26.92
CA CYS A 333 27.79 7.16 25.94
C CYS A 333 27.99 6.23 24.73
N HIS A 334 27.87 4.92 24.95
CA HIS A 334 27.80 3.96 23.86
C HIS A 334 26.77 2.87 24.21
N PHE A 335 25.55 3.10 23.75
CA PHE A 335 24.43 2.17 23.81
C PHE A 335 23.38 2.63 22.79
N PRO A 336 22.68 1.72 22.10
CA PRO A 336 23.03 0.32 21.96
C PRO A 336 24.33 0.12 21.14
N GLY A 337 25.05 -0.99 21.33
CA GLY A 337 26.14 -1.39 20.42
C GLY A 337 27.56 -1.47 20.99
N CYS A 338 27.79 -1.24 22.28
CA CYS A 338 29.11 -1.46 22.89
C CYS A 338 29.38 -2.96 23.14
N THR A 339 29.51 -3.75 22.07
CA THR A 339 29.64 -5.22 22.12
C THR A 339 31.07 -5.67 22.42
N MET A 340 32.08 -5.01 21.85
CA MET A 340 33.45 -5.54 21.79
C MET A 340 34.45 -4.89 22.75
N ALA A 341 34.27 -3.62 23.15
CA ALA A 341 35.25 -2.91 23.97
C ALA A 341 35.39 -3.56 25.36
N PRO A 342 36.53 -4.18 25.73
CA PRO A 342 36.67 -4.85 27.02
C PRO A 342 36.54 -3.88 28.20
N ASN A 343 36.99 -2.64 28.00
CA ASN A 343 36.92 -1.54 28.95
C ASN A 343 36.58 -0.22 28.22
N PRO A 344 36.25 0.86 28.94
CA PRO A 344 35.91 2.15 28.31
C PRO A 344 37.01 2.74 27.43
N GLU A 345 38.29 2.49 27.73
CA GLU A 345 39.45 3.00 26.96
C GLU A 345 39.49 2.47 25.54
N ARG A 346 39.05 1.23 25.34
CA ARG A 346 38.97 0.59 24.03
C ARG A 346 37.63 0.80 23.33
N CYS A 347 36.79 1.69 23.84
CA CYS A 347 35.52 2.01 23.22
C CYS A 347 35.67 3.04 22.10
N GLU A 348 34.99 2.83 20.97
CA GLU A 348 35.07 3.62 19.74
C GLU A 348 34.67 5.09 19.94
N VAL A 349 33.87 5.35 20.98
CA VAL A 349 33.42 6.69 21.40
C VAL A 349 34.47 7.45 22.21
N MET A 350 35.58 6.80 22.58
CA MET A 350 36.73 7.47 23.19
C MET A 350 37.71 7.89 22.10
N LYS A 351 38.10 9.16 22.12
CA LYS A 351 39.15 9.70 21.25
C LYS A 351 40.08 10.57 22.08
N SER A 352 41.39 10.30 21.96
CA SER A 352 42.43 11.05 22.68
C SER A 352 42.15 11.16 24.19
N ASN A 353 41.78 10.03 24.82
CA ASN A 353 41.47 9.91 26.25
C ASN A 353 40.21 10.67 26.74
N SER A 354 39.36 11.13 25.82
CA SER A 354 38.12 11.87 26.10
C SER A 354 36.92 11.24 25.41
N CYS A 355 35.74 11.32 26.02
CA CYS A 355 34.50 10.85 25.39
C CYS A 355 34.00 11.87 24.35
N THR A 356 33.66 11.39 23.16
CA THR A 356 33.10 12.23 22.09
C THR A 356 31.58 12.42 22.19
N VAL A 357 30.91 11.64 23.04
CA VAL A 357 29.44 11.54 23.09
C VAL A 357 28.83 12.30 24.29
N CYS A 358 29.39 12.15 25.48
CA CYS A 358 28.78 12.74 26.68
C CYS A 358 28.84 14.28 26.68
N SER A 359 27.89 14.90 27.41
CA SER A 359 27.63 16.35 27.33
C SER A 359 28.84 17.18 27.73
N LYS A 360 29.60 16.71 28.71
CA LYS A 360 30.80 17.38 29.23
C LYS A 360 32.11 16.89 28.62
N LYS A 361 32.08 16.01 27.61
CA LYS A 361 33.26 15.36 27.01
C LYS A 361 34.24 14.83 28.08
N CYS A 362 33.71 14.16 29.09
CA CYS A 362 34.45 13.71 30.25
C CYS A 362 35.63 12.79 29.86
N PRO A 363 36.70 12.75 30.67
CA PRO A 363 37.81 11.82 30.47
C PRO A 363 37.34 10.37 30.64
N VAL A 364 38.07 9.44 30.02
CA VAL A 364 37.73 8.00 30.05
C VAL A 364 37.59 7.45 31.48
N SER A 365 38.35 7.99 32.43
CA SER A 365 38.32 7.59 33.85
C SER A 365 36.98 7.84 34.56
N LYS A 366 36.07 8.61 33.95
CA LYS A 366 34.71 8.85 34.43
C LYS A 366 33.67 7.97 33.72
N HIS A 367 34.11 6.97 32.98
CA HIS A 367 33.25 6.04 32.27
C HIS A 367 33.42 4.63 32.82
N VAL A 368 32.32 3.89 32.83
CA VAL A 368 32.28 2.49 33.25
C VAL A 368 31.59 1.67 32.18
N ARG A 369 32.06 0.44 31.98
CA ARG A 369 31.37 -0.56 31.17
C ARG A 369 30.55 -1.44 32.12
N VAL A 370 29.25 -1.46 31.93
CA VAL A 370 28.29 -2.08 32.86
C VAL A 370 27.16 -2.76 32.11
N ASP A 371 26.47 -3.67 32.78
CA ASP A 371 25.30 -4.42 32.32
C ASP A 371 23.98 -3.72 32.64
N TRP A 372 24.02 -2.42 32.96
CA TRP A 372 22.87 -1.56 33.18
C TRP A 372 23.00 -0.27 32.36
N LYS A 373 21.89 0.43 32.16
CA LYS A 373 21.85 1.74 31.47
C LYS A 373 21.11 2.78 32.32
N TYR A 374 21.42 4.05 32.11
CA TYR A 374 20.62 5.14 32.64
C TYR A 374 19.31 5.28 31.86
N VAL A 375 18.19 5.43 32.54
CA VAL A 375 16.88 5.67 31.94
C VAL A 375 16.21 6.84 32.66
N THR A 376 15.58 7.72 31.90
CA THR A 376 14.82 8.84 32.45
C THR A 376 13.43 8.36 32.81
N LYS A 377 13.03 8.54 34.08
CA LYS A 377 11.70 8.18 34.60
C LYS A 377 11.04 9.39 35.25
N THR A 378 9.73 9.32 35.40
CA THR A 378 8.94 10.30 36.16
C THR A 378 8.36 9.64 37.40
N ARG A 379 8.21 10.43 38.47
CA ARG A 379 7.47 10.04 39.68
C ARG A 379 6.56 11.20 40.10
N LYS A 380 5.40 10.86 40.65
CA LYS A 380 4.47 11.86 41.19
C LYS A 380 4.97 12.30 42.56
N VAL A 381 5.18 13.60 42.75
CA VAL A 381 5.61 14.21 44.01
C VAL A 381 4.74 15.42 44.33
N GLN A 382 4.45 15.62 45.61
CA GLN A 382 3.82 16.84 46.10
C GLN A 382 4.93 17.86 46.40
N ILE A 383 4.89 19.01 45.74
CA ILE A 383 5.85 20.10 45.96
C ILE A 383 5.15 21.37 46.39
N THR A 384 5.73 22.07 47.35
CA THR A 384 5.25 23.37 47.84
C THR A 384 5.76 24.53 46.98
N LYS A 385 5.11 25.69 47.06
CA LYS A 385 5.53 26.92 46.37
C LYS A 385 6.99 27.31 46.69
N GLU A 386 7.43 27.10 47.92
CA GLU A 386 8.76 27.44 48.43
C GLU A 386 9.82 26.47 47.90
N GLU A 387 9.48 25.18 47.75
CA GLU A 387 10.32 24.18 47.09
C GLU A 387 10.44 24.45 45.58
N CYS A 388 9.34 24.85 44.92
CA CYS A 388 9.34 25.34 43.53
C CYS A 388 10.28 26.53 43.36
N LYS A 389 10.16 27.55 44.22
CA LYS A 389 11.07 28.70 44.23
C LYS A 389 12.51 28.23 44.41
N LYS A 390 12.79 27.37 45.38
CA LYS A 390 14.15 26.88 45.62
C LYS A 390 14.73 26.11 44.41
N LYS A 391 13.90 25.34 43.69
CA LYS A 391 14.30 24.53 42.53
C LYS A 391 14.60 25.36 41.28
N TYR A 392 13.82 26.41 41.01
CA TYR A 392 13.92 27.19 39.77
C TYR A 392 14.56 28.58 39.93
N SER A 393 14.76 29.09 41.15
CA SER A 393 15.25 30.48 41.40
C SER A 393 16.76 30.59 41.63
N ARG A 394 17.62 29.96 40.80
CA ARG A 394 19.08 30.14 40.93
C ARG A 394 19.76 30.43 39.59
N SER A 395 20.04 31.72 39.32
CA SER A 395 21.38 32.36 39.41
C SER A 395 21.58 33.50 38.40
N ILE A 396 21.43 34.76 38.85
CA ILE A 396 22.33 35.86 38.45
C ILE A 396 22.67 36.65 39.71
N SER A 397 23.97 36.82 39.93
CA SER A 397 24.56 37.67 40.96
C SER A 397 24.21 39.14 40.76
N ASP A 398 23.97 39.82 41.89
CA ASP A 398 24.00 41.27 42.05
C ASP A 398 22.96 42.08 41.25
N THR A 399 21.70 42.04 41.69
CA THR A 399 20.88 43.27 41.86
C THR A 399 19.61 42.97 42.65
N LYS A 400 19.26 43.87 43.57
CA LYS A 400 18.08 43.80 44.44
C LYS A 400 16.78 43.88 43.63
N GLN A 401 16.32 42.79 43.04
CA GLN A 401 14.92 42.60 42.64
C GLN A 401 14.48 41.17 42.97
N GLN A 402 13.36 41.07 43.68
CA GLN A 402 12.68 39.82 44.00
C GLN A 402 12.06 39.29 42.70
N GLU A 403 12.78 38.46 41.94
CA GLU A 403 12.23 37.90 40.70
C GLU A 403 10.96 37.08 40.98
N ASN A 404 9.94 37.28 40.15
CA ASN A 404 8.70 36.52 40.21
C ASN A 404 8.96 35.07 39.73
N LEU A 405 8.54 34.06 40.50
CA LEU A 405 8.68 32.63 40.16
C LEU A 405 8.21 32.33 38.72
N LYS A 406 7.15 33.01 38.27
CA LYS A 406 6.60 32.90 36.92
C LYS A 406 7.62 33.27 35.83
N GLU A 407 8.34 34.37 36.01
CA GLU A 407 9.38 34.84 35.09
C GLU A 407 10.56 33.86 35.06
N SER A 408 10.94 33.30 36.21
CA SER A 408 12.00 32.29 36.30
C SER A 408 11.63 30.98 35.57
N LEU A 409 10.36 30.57 35.65
CA LEU A 409 9.85 29.40 34.92
C LEU A 409 9.79 29.67 33.41
N GLU A 410 9.37 30.86 32.98
CA GLU A 410 9.38 31.29 31.58
C GLU A 410 10.79 31.31 30.99
N LYS A 411 11.76 31.92 31.69
CA LYS A 411 13.20 31.90 31.31
C LYS A 411 13.73 30.48 31.20
N THR A 412 13.39 29.60 32.16
CA THR A 412 13.82 28.20 32.13
C THR A 412 13.20 27.45 30.95
N MET A 413 11.91 27.68 30.66
CA MET A 413 11.21 27.09 29.52
C MET A 413 11.83 27.52 28.18
N GLU A 414 12.19 28.80 28.05
CA GLU A 414 12.89 29.34 26.89
C GLU A 414 14.27 28.69 26.70
N MET A 415 15.07 28.60 27.77
CA MET A 415 16.37 27.91 27.73
C MET A 415 16.24 26.44 27.32
N LEU A 416 15.21 25.73 27.80
CA LEU A 416 14.93 24.34 27.39
C LEU A 416 14.51 24.25 25.92
N ASN A 417 13.72 25.21 25.40
CA ASN A 417 13.36 25.28 23.98
C ASN A 417 14.60 25.48 23.09
N ILE A 418 15.50 26.40 23.47
CA ILE A 418 16.75 26.66 22.74
C ILE A 418 17.64 25.41 22.73
N GLU A 419 17.81 24.75 23.89
CA GLU A 419 18.62 23.54 23.97
C GLU A 419 18.00 22.38 23.17
N LYS A 420 16.67 22.22 23.22
CA LYS A 420 15.95 21.23 22.38
C LYS A 420 16.23 21.47 20.90
N GLY A 421 16.07 22.70 20.41
CA GLY A 421 16.34 23.07 19.02
C GLY A 421 17.79 22.80 18.62
N ARG A 422 18.75 23.14 19.49
CA ARG A 422 20.18 22.89 19.28
C ARG A 422 20.51 21.39 19.16
N LEU A 423 19.93 20.56 20.03
CA LEU A 423 20.14 19.10 20.03
C LEU A 423 19.57 18.44 18.76
N ILE A 424 18.38 18.88 18.33
CA ILE A 424 17.74 18.40 17.08
C ILE A 424 18.61 18.76 15.87
N GLU A 425 19.03 20.02 15.76
CA GLU A 425 19.84 20.49 14.63
C GLU A 425 21.20 19.77 14.56
N LYS A 426 21.83 19.54 15.70
CA LYS A 426 23.09 18.79 15.78
C LYS A 426 22.91 17.32 15.40
N SER A 427 21.79 16.71 15.80
CA SER A 427 21.46 15.32 15.44
C SER A 427 21.23 15.18 13.93
N TYR A 428 20.47 16.11 13.33
CA TYR A 428 20.24 16.17 11.88
C TYR A 428 21.55 16.30 11.08
N LYS A 429 22.44 17.21 11.47
CA LYS A 429 23.74 17.40 10.80
C LYS A 429 24.65 16.16 10.83
N ILE A 430 24.51 15.32 11.84
CA ILE A 430 25.25 14.06 11.96
C ILE A 430 24.57 12.99 11.11
N ALA A 431 23.24 12.91 11.15
CA ALA A 431 22.44 11.96 10.38
C ALA A 431 22.68 12.05 8.86
N ILE A 432 22.70 13.26 8.29
CA ILE A 432 22.95 13.46 6.84
C ILE A 432 24.37 13.12 6.38
N LYS A 433 25.30 12.93 7.32
CA LYS A 433 26.69 12.56 7.04
C LYS A 433 26.95 11.07 7.26
N LEU A 434 25.92 10.28 7.58
CA LEU A 434 26.05 8.83 7.72
C LEU A 434 26.31 8.19 6.35
N ASP A 435 27.27 7.26 6.31
CA ASP A 435 27.65 6.55 5.09
C ASP A 435 26.51 5.60 4.65
N PRO A 436 25.94 5.75 3.44
CA PRO A 436 24.84 4.92 2.95
C PRO A 436 25.17 3.42 2.82
N THR A 437 26.43 3.07 2.61
CA THR A 437 26.89 1.68 2.52
C THR A 437 26.88 1.03 3.91
N LEU A 438 27.23 1.78 4.96
CA LEU A 438 27.19 1.28 6.34
C LEU A 438 25.77 1.23 6.93
N LEU A 439 24.85 2.07 6.43
CA LEU A 439 23.43 2.02 6.79
C LEU A 439 22.75 0.69 6.41
N LYS A 440 23.25 0.01 5.37
CA LYS A 440 22.79 -1.33 4.98
C LYS A 440 23.30 -2.45 5.87
N VAL A 441 24.39 -2.21 6.60
CA VAL A 441 25.13 -3.23 7.36
C VAL A 441 24.89 -3.12 8.88
N ASN A 442 24.68 -1.91 9.41
CA ASN A 442 24.54 -1.68 10.85
C ASN A 442 23.20 -1.03 11.18
N SER A 443 22.21 -1.88 11.45
CA SER A 443 20.87 -1.61 10.95
C SER A 443 19.82 -1.35 12.04
N VAL A 444 20.03 -1.80 13.28
CA VAL A 444 18.99 -1.70 14.32
C VAL A 444 19.10 -0.43 15.18
N SER A 445 20.32 -0.08 15.61
CA SER A 445 20.58 1.08 16.47
C SER A 445 20.41 2.40 15.71
N THR A 446 20.91 2.45 14.47
CA THR A 446 20.89 3.62 13.60
C THR A 446 19.47 4.03 13.21
N TYR A 447 18.57 3.07 12.97
CA TYR A 447 17.19 3.36 12.58
C TYR A 447 16.32 3.87 13.74
N ILE A 448 16.43 3.29 14.96
CA ILE A 448 15.73 3.83 16.16
C ILE A 448 16.08 5.33 16.35
N ASN A 449 17.33 5.66 16.04
CA ASN A 449 17.85 7.01 16.13
C ASN A 449 17.42 7.94 14.97
N LEU A 450 16.97 7.40 13.84
CA LEU A 450 16.51 8.20 12.70
C LEU A 450 15.00 8.41 12.76
N ASP A 451 14.22 7.40 13.13
CA ASP A 451 12.75 7.49 13.25
C ASP A 451 12.31 8.53 14.30
N TYR A 452 12.87 8.48 15.51
CA TYR A 452 12.57 9.48 16.54
C TYR A 452 12.97 10.89 16.07
N LEU A 453 14.11 11.03 15.37
CA LEU A 453 14.55 12.33 14.85
C LEU A 453 13.60 12.86 13.75
N ILE A 454 13.14 12.00 12.84
CA ILE A 454 12.15 12.33 11.80
C ILE A 454 10.85 12.80 12.48
N LYS A 455 10.35 12.05 13.47
CA LYS A 455 9.14 12.41 14.22
C LYS A 455 9.28 13.77 14.91
N THR A 456 10.36 14.00 15.64
CA THR A 456 10.59 15.27 16.36
C THR A 456 10.73 16.45 15.39
N ILE A 457 11.34 16.29 14.21
CA ILE A 457 11.45 17.37 13.22
C ILE A 457 10.10 17.61 12.51
N LYS A 458 9.30 16.56 12.27
CA LYS A 458 7.92 16.68 11.77
C LYS A 458 7.06 17.53 12.70
N GLU A 459 7.14 17.29 14.01
CA GLU A 459 6.42 18.09 15.02
C GLU A 459 6.82 19.58 15.02
N ASN A 460 8.05 19.89 14.58
CA ASN A 460 8.54 21.27 14.45
C ASN A 460 8.21 21.94 13.09
N GLY A 461 7.61 21.21 12.13
CA GLY A 461 7.17 21.75 10.84
C GLY A 461 8.24 21.91 9.74
N ASP A 462 9.47 21.40 9.92
CA ASP A 462 10.56 21.53 8.93
C ASP A 462 10.52 20.40 7.88
N THR A 463 9.65 20.57 6.87
CA THR A 463 9.36 19.56 5.84
C THR A 463 10.57 19.18 4.96
N LYS A 464 11.54 20.09 4.77
CA LYS A 464 12.73 19.82 3.96
C LYS A 464 13.67 18.84 4.64
N LYS A 465 13.97 19.05 5.93
CA LYS A 465 14.83 18.13 6.70
C LYS A 465 14.19 16.76 6.87
N VAL A 466 12.86 16.72 6.99
CA VAL A 466 12.09 15.47 7.03
C VAL A 466 12.29 14.67 5.75
N HIS A 467 12.11 15.28 4.59
CA HIS A 467 12.27 14.59 3.31
C HIS A 467 13.68 14.03 3.11
N GLU A 468 14.73 14.77 3.52
CA GLU A 468 16.11 14.27 3.46
C GLU A 468 16.37 13.09 4.42
N LEU A 469 15.85 13.16 5.65
CA LEU A 469 15.97 12.04 6.59
C LEU A 469 15.15 10.83 6.17
N GLU A 470 13.97 11.03 5.56
CA GLU A 470 13.14 9.97 4.98
C GLU A 470 13.82 9.33 3.76
N TRP A 471 14.59 10.10 2.98
CA TRP A 471 15.43 9.54 1.92
C TRP A 471 16.53 8.64 2.49
N ILE A 472 17.21 9.07 3.57
CA ILE A 472 18.21 8.25 4.28
C ILE A 472 17.58 7.00 4.89
N ASP A 473 16.38 7.14 5.48
CA ASP A 473 15.56 6.02 5.96
C ASP A 473 15.22 5.02 4.84
N GLY A 474 14.90 5.54 3.65
CA GLY A 474 14.65 4.76 2.43
C GLY A 474 15.82 3.85 2.04
N GLN A 475 17.07 4.27 2.29
CA GLN A 475 18.27 3.53 1.89
C GLN A 475 18.65 2.35 2.82
N MET A 476 17.98 2.18 3.97
CA MET A 476 18.23 1.09 4.92
C MET A 476 17.57 -0.24 4.51
N ASP A 477 18.24 -1.34 4.87
CA ASP A 477 17.82 -2.72 4.61
C ASP A 477 16.44 -3.06 5.22
N GLU A 478 15.60 -3.80 4.50
CA GLU A 478 14.25 -4.17 4.93
C GLU A 478 14.26 -5.07 6.18
N GLY A 479 15.31 -5.87 6.39
CA GLY A 479 15.51 -6.68 7.59
C GLY A 479 15.65 -5.80 8.83
N ALA A 480 16.40 -4.70 8.73
CA ALA A 480 16.56 -3.69 9.78
C ALA A 480 15.25 -3.04 10.20
N LYS A 481 14.46 -2.63 9.18
CA LYS A 481 13.13 -2.02 9.35
C LYS A 481 12.20 -3.00 10.05
N SER A 482 12.24 -4.28 9.66
CA SER A 482 11.44 -5.35 10.28
C SER A 482 11.84 -5.68 11.74
N VAL A 483 13.12 -5.57 12.12
CA VAL A 483 13.58 -5.76 13.52
C VAL A 483 13.01 -4.68 14.44
N ILE A 484 12.78 -3.47 13.91
CA ILE A 484 12.35 -2.32 14.71
C ILE A 484 10.83 -2.20 14.75
N ASP A 485 10.16 -2.58 13.65
CA ASP A 485 8.75 -2.98 13.63
C ASP A 485 8.46 -4.20 14.54
N CYS A 486 9.49 -4.77 15.20
CA CYS A 486 9.39 -5.79 16.25
C CYS A 486 9.80 -5.32 17.66
N LYS A 487 10.32 -4.09 17.85
CA LYS A 487 10.49 -3.50 19.19
C LYS A 487 9.21 -2.82 19.66
N PHE A 488 8.50 -2.24 18.72
CA PHE A 488 7.07 -2.07 18.82
C PHE A 488 6.53 -3.04 17.80
N ASP A 489 5.82 -4.10 18.20
CA ASP A 489 5.03 -4.83 17.23
C ASP A 489 4.06 -3.79 16.66
N ASN A 490 4.40 -3.21 15.50
CA ASN A 490 3.64 -2.12 14.91
C ASN A 490 2.23 -2.59 14.51
N THR A 491 2.04 -3.91 14.46
CA THR A 491 0.78 -4.62 14.27
C THR A 491 0.17 -5.15 15.58
N SER A 492 0.83 -4.97 16.74
CA SER A 492 0.24 -5.30 18.03
C SER A 492 -0.84 -4.32 18.35
N LEU A 493 -1.92 -4.84 18.91
CA LEU A 493 -3.07 -4.06 19.32
C LEU A 493 -2.66 -2.94 20.31
N GLN A 494 -1.73 -3.21 21.23
CA GLN A 494 -1.22 -2.21 22.19
C GLN A 494 -0.48 -1.05 21.51
N HIS A 495 0.35 -1.34 20.50
CA HIS A 495 1.03 -0.27 19.76
C HIS A 495 0.06 0.56 18.93
N ILE A 496 -0.89 -0.11 18.26
CA ILE A 496 -1.92 0.57 17.47
C ILE A 496 -2.75 1.48 18.39
N VAL A 497 -3.16 0.99 19.56
CA VAL A 497 -3.83 1.79 20.62
C VAL A 497 -2.99 3.01 20.97
N SER A 498 -1.70 2.85 21.28
CA SER A 498 -0.81 3.96 21.66
C SER A 498 -0.61 5.02 20.57
N ASN A 499 -0.82 4.65 19.30
CA ASN A 499 -0.72 5.55 18.14
C ASN A 499 -2.07 5.98 17.57
N SER A 500 -3.17 5.60 18.21
CA SER A 500 -4.53 5.98 17.82
C SER A 500 -5.07 7.08 18.74
N VAL A 501 -6.22 7.66 18.39
CA VAL A 501 -6.92 8.65 19.23
C VAL A 501 -8.10 7.95 19.91
N ALA A 502 -8.13 7.92 21.24
CA ALA A 502 -9.25 7.36 21.98
C ALA A 502 -10.53 8.18 21.74
N ILE A 503 -11.62 7.51 21.36
CA ILE A 503 -12.95 8.09 21.16
C ILE A 503 -13.81 7.85 22.40
N SER A 504 -13.83 6.60 22.88
CA SER A 504 -14.54 6.18 24.09
C SER A 504 -13.70 5.21 24.92
N SER A 505 -13.91 5.22 26.24
CA SER A 505 -13.14 4.45 27.22
C SER A 505 -13.91 3.26 27.81
N GLY A 506 -15.17 3.03 27.43
CA GLY A 506 -15.97 1.89 27.89
C GLY A 506 -15.50 0.58 27.26
N PRO A 507 -15.97 -0.62 27.68
CA PRO A 507 -15.64 -1.88 27.03
C PRO A 507 -16.58 -2.13 25.84
N PRO A 508 -16.10 -2.19 24.58
CA PRO A 508 -14.70 -2.09 24.18
C PRO A 508 -14.25 -0.64 23.99
N ALA A 509 -12.99 -0.35 24.32
CA ALA A 509 -12.43 0.98 24.16
C ALA A 509 -12.26 1.26 22.66
N VAL A 510 -12.88 2.35 22.18
CA VAL A 510 -12.92 2.66 20.74
C VAL A 510 -11.84 3.68 20.39
N TYR A 511 -11.03 3.35 19.38
CA TYR A 511 -9.89 4.16 18.94
C TYR A 511 -9.98 4.53 17.46
N GLN A 512 -9.83 5.82 17.14
CA GLN A 512 -9.64 6.30 15.77
C GLN A 512 -8.21 6.05 15.31
N LEU A 513 -8.04 5.28 14.23
CA LEU A 513 -6.75 5.02 13.62
C LEU A 513 -6.17 6.30 12.99
N LYS A 514 -4.87 6.54 13.19
CA LYS A 514 -4.13 7.57 12.45
C LYS A 514 -3.74 7.05 11.07
N THR A 515 -4.30 7.66 10.04
CA THR A 515 -4.12 7.25 8.63
C THR A 515 -3.40 8.32 7.82
N ARG A 516 -2.79 7.91 6.70
CA ARG A 516 -2.29 8.83 5.68
C ARG A 516 -3.39 9.09 4.67
N LYS A 517 -3.75 10.36 4.48
CA LYS A 517 -4.73 10.77 3.47
C LYS A 517 -4.04 11.40 2.28
N GLU A 518 -4.37 10.94 1.09
CA GLU A 518 -3.89 11.51 -0.17
C GLU A 518 -5.07 11.76 -1.10
N ASN A 519 -5.10 12.93 -1.75
CA ASN A 519 -6.06 13.20 -2.80
C ASN A 519 -5.42 12.86 -4.15
N ILE A 520 -5.97 11.87 -4.84
CA ILE A 520 -5.52 11.46 -6.18
C ILE A 520 -6.67 11.76 -7.15
N GLY A 521 -6.48 12.78 -7.98
CA GLY A 521 -7.54 13.27 -8.86
C GLY A 521 -8.75 13.74 -8.05
N THR A 522 -9.91 13.11 -8.28
CA THR A 522 -11.19 13.37 -7.60
C THR A 522 -11.43 12.51 -6.36
N MET A 523 -10.50 11.62 -6.00
CA MET A 523 -10.71 10.63 -4.95
C MET A 523 -9.80 10.84 -3.74
N THR A 524 -10.27 10.34 -2.58
CA THR A 524 -9.47 10.30 -1.36
C THR A 524 -8.97 8.88 -1.11
N ARG A 525 -7.65 8.70 -1.02
CA ARG A 525 -7.02 7.47 -0.50
C ARG A 525 -6.73 7.64 0.98
N VAL A 526 -7.13 6.64 1.77
CA VAL A 526 -6.91 6.56 3.21
C VAL A 526 -6.11 5.30 3.50
N THR A 527 -4.81 5.46 3.74
CA THR A 527 -3.88 4.34 3.90
C THR A 527 -3.53 4.14 5.38
N PHE A 528 -3.64 2.91 5.85
CA PHE A 528 -3.17 2.46 7.16
C PHE A 528 -2.14 1.33 7.00
N GLY A 529 -0.96 1.51 7.59
CA GLY A 529 0.18 0.60 7.43
C GLY A 529 1.01 0.85 6.18
N ARG A 530 1.92 -0.08 5.84
CA ARG A 530 2.82 0.00 4.67
C ARG A 530 2.70 -1.24 3.80
N ARG A 531 2.53 -1.04 2.48
CA ARG A 531 2.39 -2.12 1.49
C ARG A 531 3.69 -2.91 1.35
N LYS A 532 3.62 -4.24 1.48
CA LYS A 532 4.72 -5.16 1.18
C LYS A 532 4.62 -5.62 -0.26
N GLN A 533 5.65 -5.39 -1.08
CA GLN A 533 5.59 -5.67 -2.53
C GLN A 533 5.43 -7.17 -2.86
N ASN A 534 5.88 -8.05 -1.96
CA ASN A 534 5.81 -9.50 -2.12
C ASN A 534 4.53 -10.14 -1.56
N LYS A 535 3.57 -9.35 -1.06
CA LYS A 535 2.31 -9.87 -0.52
C LYS A 535 1.13 -9.57 -1.46
N PRO A 536 0.22 -10.54 -1.65
CA PRO A 536 -1.00 -10.32 -2.42
C PRO A 536 -1.88 -9.25 -1.75
N ASN A 537 -2.64 -8.52 -2.57
CA ASN A 537 -3.63 -7.54 -2.11
C ASN A 537 -4.98 -7.87 -2.73
N LYS A 538 -6.05 -7.76 -1.94
CA LYS A 538 -7.42 -8.02 -2.38
C LYS A 538 -8.22 -6.74 -2.41
N THR A 539 -8.94 -6.49 -3.50
CA THR A 539 -9.69 -5.24 -3.72
C THR A 539 -11.19 -5.49 -3.73
N ILE A 540 -11.94 -4.75 -2.91
CA ILE A 540 -13.38 -4.89 -2.74
C ILE A 540 -14.07 -3.55 -3.02
N LEU A 541 -15.14 -3.56 -3.81
CA LEU A 541 -16.04 -2.40 -3.95
C LEU A 541 -17.31 -2.60 -3.12
N LEU A 542 -17.66 -1.63 -2.28
CA LEU A 542 -18.89 -1.66 -1.48
C LEU A 542 -19.96 -0.72 -2.04
N VAL A 543 -21.18 -1.23 -2.23
CA VAL A 543 -22.31 -0.50 -2.84
C VAL A 543 -23.55 -0.71 -2.00
N GLY A 544 -24.27 0.37 -1.65
CA GLY A 544 -25.51 0.27 -0.89
C GLY A 544 -26.06 1.64 -0.49
N GLU A 545 -27.32 1.67 -0.07
CA GLU A 545 -27.99 2.90 0.36
C GLU A 545 -27.36 3.51 1.63
N THR A 546 -27.65 4.79 1.87
CA THR A 546 -27.29 5.47 3.13
C THR A 546 -27.88 4.71 4.32
N GLY A 547 -27.06 4.48 5.34
CA GLY A 547 -27.49 3.77 6.55
C GLY A 547 -27.56 2.25 6.39
N ALA A 548 -27.20 1.65 5.25
CA ALA A 548 -27.12 0.19 5.08
C ALA A 548 -25.99 -0.48 5.91
N GLY A 549 -25.13 0.31 6.57
CA GLY A 549 -24.05 -0.20 7.43
C GLY A 549 -22.70 -0.40 6.72
N LYS A 550 -22.44 0.29 5.60
CA LYS A 550 -21.17 0.20 4.85
C LYS A 550 -19.96 0.59 5.70
N SER A 551 -19.98 1.78 6.31
CA SER A 551 -18.90 2.28 7.17
C SER A 551 -18.64 1.36 8.37
N THR A 552 -19.71 0.88 9.02
CA THR A 552 -19.62 -0.09 10.12
C THR A 552 -19.02 -1.41 9.64
N LEU A 553 -19.35 -1.86 8.43
CA LEU A 553 -18.77 -3.05 7.82
C LEU A 553 -17.27 -2.88 7.48
N ILE A 554 -16.86 -1.71 6.99
CA ILE A 554 -15.44 -1.38 6.77
C ILE A 554 -14.67 -1.47 8.08
N ASN A 555 -15.17 -0.86 9.15
CA ASN A 555 -14.54 -0.95 10.47
C ASN A 555 -14.48 -2.40 10.96
N ALA A 556 -15.54 -3.20 10.79
CA ALA A 556 -15.53 -4.62 11.14
C ALA A 556 -14.49 -5.43 10.33
N MET A 557 -14.35 -5.17 9.03
CA MET A 557 -13.32 -5.78 8.18
C MET A 557 -11.90 -5.40 8.64
N VAL A 558 -11.68 -4.12 8.99
CA VAL A 558 -10.38 -3.63 9.49
C VAL A 558 -9.99 -4.33 10.78
N ASN A 559 -10.88 -4.40 11.76
CA ASN A 559 -10.64 -5.10 13.02
C ASN A 559 -10.34 -6.59 12.79
N HIS A 560 -11.07 -7.23 11.88
CA HIS A 560 -10.81 -8.62 11.51
C HIS A 560 -9.43 -8.83 10.87
N VAL A 561 -9.03 -7.95 9.94
CA VAL A 561 -7.69 -7.96 9.32
C VAL A 561 -6.60 -7.83 10.38
N MET A 562 -6.81 -6.96 11.37
CA MET A 562 -5.88 -6.72 12.48
C MET A 562 -5.85 -7.86 13.51
N GLY A 563 -6.80 -8.80 13.46
CA GLY A 563 -6.90 -9.92 14.39
C GLY A 563 -7.47 -9.55 15.76
N VAL A 564 -8.25 -8.46 15.82
CA VAL A 564 -9.00 -8.07 17.03
C VAL A 564 -10.07 -9.12 17.32
N LYS A 565 -10.13 -9.57 18.57
CA LYS A 565 -11.13 -10.51 19.07
C LYS A 565 -12.10 -9.83 20.03
N PHE A 566 -13.25 -10.45 20.23
CA PHE A 566 -14.24 -9.94 21.18
C PHE A 566 -13.64 -9.78 22.58
N GLU A 567 -12.80 -10.71 23.03
CA GLU A 567 -12.20 -10.70 24.36
C GLU A 567 -11.13 -9.60 24.57
N ASP A 568 -10.65 -8.95 23.50
CA ASP A 568 -9.61 -7.92 23.62
C ASP A 568 -10.14 -6.59 24.20
N GLU A 569 -11.47 -6.43 24.29
CA GLU A 569 -12.15 -5.23 24.81
C GLU A 569 -11.67 -3.91 24.16
N ILE A 570 -11.29 -3.96 22.89
CA ILE A 570 -10.89 -2.81 22.08
C ILE A 570 -11.53 -2.88 20.70
N CYS A 571 -11.73 -1.71 20.07
CA CYS A 571 -12.26 -1.61 18.72
C CYS A 571 -11.60 -0.44 17.98
N PHE A 572 -11.18 -0.66 16.74
CA PHE A 572 -10.60 0.38 15.89
C PHE A 572 -11.59 0.93 14.86
N GLN A 573 -11.53 2.24 14.63
CA GLN A 573 -12.27 2.91 13.56
C GLN A 573 -11.28 3.50 12.55
N ILE A 574 -11.44 3.17 11.28
CA ILE A 574 -10.70 3.78 10.16
C ILE A 574 -11.51 4.86 9.46
N VAL A 575 -12.83 4.67 9.41
CA VAL A 575 -13.79 5.64 8.89
C VAL A 575 -13.96 6.72 9.96
N GLU A 576 -13.68 7.98 9.63
CA GLU A 576 -13.90 9.10 10.54
C GLU A 576 -15.39 9.46 10.58
N ASP A 577 -16.00 9.44 11.76
CA ASP A 577 -17.33 10.00 11.98
C ASP A 577 -17.22 11.54 11.91
N GLU A 578 -17.44 12.12 10.73
CA GLU A 578 -17.76 13.54 10.66
C GLU A 578 -19.03 13.75 11.51
N LYS A 579 -19.06 14.77 12.39
CA LYS A 579 -20.22 15.10 13.24
C LYS A 579 -21.41 15.61 12.40
N ARG A 580 -21.94 14.78 11.49
CA ARG A 580 -23.14 15.02 10.68
C ARG A 580 -24.24 14.10 11.16
N SER A 581 -25.48 14.57 11.06
CA SER A 581 -26.66 13.81 11.50
C SER A 581 -26.74 12.44 10.79
N GLN A 582 -27.34 11.43 11.42
CA GLN A 582 -27.61 10.10 10.80
C GLN A 582 -28.48 10.20 9.52
N VAL A 583 -29.01 11.38 9.21
CA VAL A 583 -29.89 11.67 8.07
C VAL A 583 -29.11 12.09 6.82
N GLU A 584 -27.83 12.47 6.97
CA GLU A 584 -26.94 12.86 5.86
C GLU A 584 -25.88 11.77 5.64
N SER A 585 -25.47 11.52 4.39
CA SER A 585 -24.38 10.58 4.09
C SER A 585 -23.09 11.03 4.75
N GLN A 586 -22.51 10.12 5.55
CA GLN A 586 -21.23 10.32 6.25
C GLN A 586 -20.04 10.42 5.26
N THR A 587 -20.14 9.76 4.09
CA THR A 587 -19.17 9.88 2.99
C THR A 587 -19.69 10.89 1.95
N SER A 588 -18.93 11.96 1.68
CA SER A 588 -19.25 12.97 0.66
C SER A 588 -18.69 12.62 -0.73
N ASP A 589 -17.77 11.65 -0.78
CA ASP A 589 -17.00 11.25 -1.95
C ASP A 589 -16.65 9.75 -1.92
N VAL A 590 -16.19 9.18 -3.04
CA VAL A 590 -15.63 7.83 -3.11
C VAL A 590 -14.28 7.82 -2.38
N ILE A 591 -14.15 6.91 -1.42
CA ILE A 591 -12.94 6.78 -0.58
C ILE A 591 -12.34 5.39 -0.78
N VAL A 592 -11.03 5.33 -1.00
CA VAL A 592 -10.28 4.07 -1.09
C VAL A 592 -9.52 3.86 0.21
N TYR A 593 -9.91 2.87 1.00
CA TYR A 593 -9.23 2.46 2.22
C TYR A 593 -8.21 1.37 1.90
N GLU A 594 -6.96 1.58 2.29
CA GLU A 594 -5.88 0.63 2.09
C GLU A 594 -5.33 0.18 3.45
N ILE A 595 -5.40 -1.13 3.72
CA ILE A 595 -4.98 -1.73 4.97
C ILE A 595 -3.83 -2.70 4.69
N PHE A 596 -2.62 -2.29 5.10
CA PHE A 596 -1.38 -3.02 4.82
C PHE A 596 -0.63 -3.43 6.09
N GLY A 597 0.20 -4.47 5.97
CA GLY A 597 1.15 -4.87 7.01
C GLY A 597 0.64 -5.95 7.96
N PHE A 598 -0.64 -6.33 7.86
CA PHE A 598 -1.31 -7.32 8.71
C PHE A 598 -1.40 -8.72 8.07
N GLU A 599 -0.66 -8.95 7.00
CA GLU A 599 -0.64 -10.24 6.30
C GLU A 599 -0.04 -11.31 7.23
N GLY A 600 -0.78 -12.41 7.43
CA GLY A 600 -0.42 -13.49 8.34
C GLY A 600 -1.03 -13.39 9.75
N LYS A 601 -1.78 -12.32 10.07
CA LYS A 601 -2.60 -12.27 11.30
C LYS A 601 -3.86 -13.11 11.12
N THR A 602 -4.85 -12.54 10.45
CA THR A 602 -6.09 -13.25 10.10
C THR A 602 -6.12 -13.63 8.62
N LEU A 603 -5.56 -12.78 7.75
CA LEU A 603 -5.60 -12.95 6.30
C LEU A 603 -4.19 -13.09 5.71
N PRO A 604 -3.98 -13.89 4.65
CA PRO A 604 -2.67 -14.04 4.01
C PRO A 604 -2.34 -12.90 3.02
N TYR A 605 -3.24 -11.93 2.85
CA TYR A 605 -3.17 -10.81 1.91
C TYR A 605 -3.53 -9.48 2.59
N SER A 606 -3.13 -8.38 1.96
CA SER A 606 -3.59 -7.03 2.31
C SER A 606 -4.98 -6.74 1.73
N LEU A 607 -5.64 -5.67 2.21
CA LEU A 607 -7.00 -5.33 1.79
C LEU A 607 -7.09 -3.89 1.27
N THR A 608 -7.72 -3.72 0.12
CA THR A 608 -8.15 -2.43 -0.43
C THR A 608 -9.67 -2.42 -0.53
N ILE A 609 -10.33 -1.43 0.08
CA ILE A 609 -11.79 -1.30 0.07
C ILE A 609 -12.17 0.04 -0.55
N ILE A 610 -12.95 -0.01 -1.63
CA ILE A 610 -13.53 1.16 -2.28
C ILE A 610 -14.91 1.37 -1.67
N ASP A 611 -15.04 2.42 -0.86
CA ASP A 611 -16.30 2.85 -0.27
C ASP A 611 -16.98 3.86 -1.20
N THR A 612 -18.25 3.59 -1.51
CA THR A 612 -19.08 4.53 -2.26
C THR A 612 -19.98 5.31 -1.29
N PRO A 613 -20.23 6.61 -1.54
CA PRO A 613 -21.25 7.33 -0.78
C PRO A 613 -22.59 6.58 -0.76
N GLY A 614 -23.41 6.81 0.26
CA GLY A 614 -24.77 6.31 0.25
C GLY A 614 -25.54 6.85 -0.95
N TYR A 615 -25.79 6.00 -1.95
CA TYR A 615 -26.55 6.41 -3.12
C TYR A 615 -27.99 6.81 -2.72
N GLY A 616 -28.52 7.82 -3.41
CA GLY A 616 -29.86 8.37 -3.22
C GLY A 616 -30.07 9.17 -1.94
N ASP A 617 -29.01 9.59 -1.23
CA ASP A 617 -29.08 10.51 -0.08
C ASP A 617 -29.95 11.77 -0.37
N THR A 618 -30.30 12.57 0.64
CA THR A 618 -31.13 13.80 0.52
C THR A 618 -30.66 14.78 -0.57
N ARG A 619 -29.44 14.60 -1.07
CA ARG A 619 -28.76 15.35 -2.14
C ARG A 619 -29.24 15.01 -3.56
N GLY A 620 -29.99 13.92 -3.76
CA GLY A 620 -30.68 13.60 -5.02
C GLY A 620 -29.83 12.92 -6.10
N TYR A 621 -30.48 12.58 -7.23
CA TYR A 621 -29.93 11.79 -8.35
C TYR A 621 -28.71 12.43 -9.04
N GLU A 622 -28.56 13.74 -8.97
CA GLU A 622 -27.42 14.47 -9.52
C GLU A 622 -26.11 14.02 -8.85
N HIS A 623 -26.16 13.74 -7.54
CA HIS A 623 -24.99 13.26 -6.82
C HIS A 623 -24.61 11.82 -7.19
N ASP A 624 -25.61 10.97 -7.50
CA ASP A 624 -25.38 9.58 -7.92
C ASP A 624 -24.62 9.51 -9.27
N ILE A 625 -24.84 10.47 -10.16
CA ILE A 625 -24.09 10.61 -11.43
C ILE A 625 -22.62 10.94 -11.15
N ILE A 626 -22.35 11.85 -10.21
CA ILE A 626 -20.97 12.22 -9.82
C ILE A 626 -20.22 11.00 -9.26
N VAL A 627 -20.88 10.17 -8.44
CA VAL A 627 -20.25 8.95 -7.90
C VAL A 627 -19.88 7.97 -9.03
N ILE A 628 -20.75 7.83 -10.03
CA ILE A 628 -20.48 7.00 -11.22
C ILE A 628 -19.28 7.52 -12.00
N GLU A 629 -19.22 8.83 -12.27
CA GLU A 629 -18.11 9.46 -12.99
C GLU A 629 -16.78 9.24 -12.25
N ARG A 630 -16.79 9.33 -10.92
CA ARG A 630 -15.60 9.06 -10.10
C ARG A 630 -15.16 7.61 -10.18
N LEU A 631 -16.09 6.66 -10.02
CA LEU A 631 -15.77 5.23 -10.19
C LEU A 631 -15.19 4.95 -11.59
N PHE A 632 -15.70 5.63 -12.62
CA PHE A 632 -15.17 5.54 -13.97
C PHE A 632 -13.72 6.06 -14.06
N GLU A 633 -13.41 7.22 -13.47
CA GLU A 633 -12.04 7.74 -13.39
C GLU A 633 -11.09 6.77 -12.67
N LEU A 634 -11.55 6.14 -11.58
CA LEU A 634 -10.77 5.19 -10.77
C LEU A 634 -10.36 3.95 -11.56
N PHE A 635 -11.26 3.39 -12.36
CA PHE A 635 -11.00 2.17 -13.14
C PHE A 635 -10.17 2.43 -14.40
N ARG A 636 -9.96 3.71 -14.76
CA ARG A 636 -9.22 4.10 -15.97
C ARG A 636 -7.84 4.66 -15.71
N SER A 637 -7.63 5.29 -14.56
CA SER A 637 -6.35 5.92 -14.24
C SER A 637 -5.23 4.90 -14.24
N ASP A 638 -4.05 5.24 -14.78
CA ASP A 638 -2.87 4.37 -14.74
C ASP A 638 -2.51 3.97 -13.30
N ASP A 639 -2.60 4.94 -12.38
CA ASP A 639 -2.41 4.75 -10.94
C ASP A 639 -3.68 4.27 -10.20
N GLY A 640 -4.73 3.90 -10.94
CA GLY A 640 -6.06 3.52 -10.48
C GLY A 640 -6.20 2.06 -10.04
N ILE A 641 -7.44 1.57 -10.01
CA ILE A 641 -7.77 0.19 -9.67
C ILE A 641 -8.07 -0.56 -10.96
N HIS A 642 -7.28 -1.59 -11.28
CA HIS A 642 -7.41 -2.36 -12.53
C HIS A 642 -8.01 -3.76 -12.34
N GLU A 643 -8.14 -4.20 -11.09
CA GLU A 643 -8.65 -5.53 -10.74
C GLU A 643 -9.54 -5.45 -9.49
N LEU A 644 -10.64 -6.22 -9.48
CA LEU A 644 -11.55 -6.37 -8.35
C LEU A 644 -11.70 -7.84 -7.96
N ASP A 645 -11.59 -8.13 -6.67
CA ASP A 645 -11.85 -9.46 -6.13
C ASP A 645 -13.32 -9.67 -5.80
N ALA A 646 -14.01 -8.62 -5.34
CA ALA A 646 -15.44 -8.67 -5.08
C ALA A 646 -16.13 -7.31 -5.23
N VAL A 647 -17.42 -7.37 -5.59
CA VAL A 647 -18.36 -6.25 -5.46
C VAL A 647 -19.42 -6.64 -4.43
N GLY A 648 -19.43 -5.96 -3.29
CA GLY A 648 -20.34 -6.21 -2.18
C GLY A 648 -21.59 -5.35 -2.24
N LEU A 649 -22.75 -5.96 -2.47
CA LEU A 649 -24.07 -5.32 -2.38
C LEU A 649 -24.54 -5.31 -0.92
N VAL A 650 -24.42 -4.16 -0.25
CA VAL A 650 -24.69 -4.01 1.19
C VAL A 650 -26.18 -3.73 1.45
N LEU A 651 -26.82 -4.60 2.22
CA LEU A 651 -28.28 -4.60 2.48
C LEU A 651 -28.56 -4.87 3.95
N LYS A 652 -29.59 -4.25 4.55
CA LYS A 652 -30.07 -4.64 5.88
C LYS A 652 -30.83 -5.96 5.84
N SER A 653 -30.74 -6.76 6.90
CA SER A 653 -31.48 -8.02 7.05
C SER A 653 -33.01 -7.84 7.06
N SER A 654 -33.50 -6.66 7.42
CA SER A 654 -34.93 -6.30 7.45
C SER A 654 -35.53 -5.97 6.08
N VAL A 655 -34.72 -6.00 5.00
CA VAL A 655 -35.18 -5.72 3.65
C VAL A 655 -36.03 -6.89 3.14
N ASN A 656 -37.34 -6.70 3.08
CA ASN A 656 -38.29 -7.71 2.61
C ASN A 656 -38.61 -7.60 1.11
N ARG A 657 -38.35 -6.41 0.54
CA ARG A 657 -38.46 -6.10 -0.89
C ARG A 657 -37.41 -5.04 -1.21
N LEU A 658 -36.73 -5.17 -2.35
CA LEU A 658 -35.89 -4.08 -2.83
C LEU A 658 -36.81 -2.92 -3.20
N SER A 659 -36.62 -1.78 -2.55
CA SER A 659 -37.28 -0.56 -2.98
C SER A 659 -36.80 -0.19 -4.39
N ASP A 660 -37.63 0.53 -5.14
CA ASP A 660 -37.23 1.07 -6.47
C ASP A 660 -35.91 1.83 -6.37
N ARG A 661 -35.65 2.44 -5.21
CA ARG A 661 -34.40 3.13 -4.89
C ARG A 661 -33.21 2.18 -4.83
N ILE A 662 -33.26 1.12 -4.01
CA ILE A 662 -32.14 0.16 -3.92
C ILE A 662 -31.89 -0.52 -5.27
N LYS A 663 -32.97 -0.84 -6.01
CA LYS A 663 -32.88 -1.39 -7.36
C LYS A 663 -32.16 -0.44 -8.31
N TYR A 664 -32.52 0.84 -8.33
CA TYR A 664 -31.83 1.86 -9.12
C TYR A 664 -30.33 1.95 -8.80
N ILE A 665 -29.97 1.87 -7.52
CA ILE A 665 -28.56 1.94 -7.06
C ILE A 665 -27.76 0.78 -7.63
N PHE A 666 -28.24 -0.43 -7.44
CA PHE A 666 -27.56 -1.63 -7.94
C PHE A 666 -27.52 -1.64 -9.45
N ASP A 667 -28.60 -1.27 -10.13
CA ASP A 667 -28.65 -1.19 -11.58
C ASP A 667 -27.64 -0.20 -12.14
N SER A 668 -27.51 0.97 -11.49
CA SER A 668 -26.58 2.01 -11.89
C SER A 668 -25.14 1.56 -11.77
N VAL A 669 -24.76 0.93 -10.65
CA VAL A 669 -23.40 0.43 -10.45
C VAL A 669 -23.10 -0.80 -11.32
N MET A 670 -24.06 -1.71 -11.48
CA MET A 670 -23.93 -2.86 -12.39
C MET A 670 -23.73 -2.44 -13.83
N SER A 671 -24.29 -1.30 -14.25
CA SER A 671 -24.14 -0.78 -15.60
C SER A 671 -22.71 -0.35 -15.94
N LEU A 672 -21.85 -0.18 -14.93
CA LEU A 672 -20.43 0.14 -15.12
C LEU A 672 -19.65 -1.06 -15.63
N PHE A 673 -20.03 -2.26 -15.22
CA PHE A 673 -19.19 -3.44 -15.39
C PHE A 673 -19.49 -4.23 -16.66
N GLY A 674 -18.46 -4.94 -17.14
CA GLY A 674 -18.60 -6.04 -18.08
C GLY A 674 -19.31 -7.25 -17.48
N LYS A 675 -19.86 -8.13 -18.32
CA LYS A 675 -20.53 -9.38 -17.88
C LYS A 675 -19.61 -10.33 -17.10
N ASP A 676 -18.31 -10.21 -17.28
CA ASP A 676 -17.27 -11.02 -16.65
C ASP A 676 -17.17 -10.83 -15.13
N ILE A 677 -17.66 -9.72 -14.58
CA ILE A 677 -17.67 -9.47 -13.12
C ILE A 677 -18.76 -10.25 -12.36
N GLU A 678 -19.77 -10.82 -13.03
CA GLU A 678 -20.99 -11.33 -12.37
C GLU A 678 -20.67 -12.32 -11.23
N LYS A 679 -19.66 -13.18 -11.42
CA LYS A 679 -19.18 -14.18 -10.45
C LYS A 679 -18.51 -13.58 -9.20
N ASN A 680 -18.13 -12.31 -9.24
CA ASN A 680 -17.48 -11.57 -8.14
C ASN A 680 -18.47 -10.70 -7.36
N ILE A 681 -19.72 -10.56 -7.82
CA ILE A 681 -20.75 -9.77 -7.13
C ILE A 681 -21.43 -10.63 -6.06
N VAL A 682 -21.46 -10.17 -4.80
CA VAL A 682 -22.04 -10.90 -3.66
C VAL A 682 -22.91 -10.01 -2.78
N ALA A 683 -23.86 -10.59 -2.04
CA ALA A 683 -24.69 -9.86 -1.09
C ALA A 683 -24.04 -9.82 0.31
N LEU A 684 -23.92 -8.62 0.89
CA LEU A 684 -23.39 -8.41 2.24
C LEU A 684 -24.53 -7.91 3.15
N VAL A 685 -25.12 -8.80 3.94
CA VAL A 685 -26.33 -8.54 4.71
C VAL A 685 -26.00 -8.11 6.14
N THR A 686 -26.21 -6.84 6.46
CA THR A 686 -25.94 -6.21 7.76
C THR A 686 -27.15 -6.28 8.70
N HIS A 687 -26.95 -5.93 9.99
CA HIS A 687 -27.97 -6.04 11.05
C HIS A 687 -28.59 -7.44 11.15
N SER A 688 -27.81 -8.49 10.85
CA SER A 688 -28.32 -9.85 10.76
C SER A 688 -28.39 -10.50 12.14
N THR A 689 -29.45 -11.29 12.37
CA THR A 689 -29.54 -12.16 13.55
C THR A 689 -28.79 -13.49 13.37
N GLY A 690 -28.09 -13.68 12.25
CA GLY A 690 -27.42 -14.93 11.87
C GLY A 690 -28.33 -15.97 11.21
N LYS A 691 -29.64 -15.71 11.14
CA LYS A 691 -30.60 -16.56 10.42
C LYS A 691 -30.48 -16.37 8.91
N LYS A 692 -30.79 -17.42 8.14
CA LYS A 692 -30.82 -17.34 6.66
C LYS A 692 -31.76 -16.20 6.22
N PRO A 693 -31.28 -15.22 5.41
CA PRO A 693 -32.02 -14.02 5.07
C PRO A 693 -32.99 -14.29 3.90
N LYS A 694 -34.02 -15.11 4.16
CA LYS A 694 -34.94 -15.61 3.11
C LYS A 694 -35.60 -14.49 2.32
N ASP A 695 -36.00 -13.41 2.97
CA ASP A 695 -36.73 -12.32 2.33
C ASP A 695 -35.80 -11.46 1.46
N VAL A 696 -34.57 -11.21 1.90
CA VAL A 696 -33.53 -10.55 1.09
C VAL A 696 -33.20 -11.37 -0.15
N LEU A 697 -33.01 -12.69 -0.01
CA LEU A 697 -32.71 -13.57 -1.14
C LEU A 697 -33.85 -13.59 -2.17
N LYS A 698 -35.10 -13.69 -1.71
CA LYS A 698 -36.28 -13.58 -2.58
C LYS A 698 -36.36 -12.21 -3.26
N ALA A 699 -36.01 -11.14 -2.55
CA ALA A 699 -36.04 -9.78 -3.10
C ALA A 699 -34.98 -9.59 -4.19
N LEU A 700 -33.77 -10.13 -4.01
CA LEU A 700 -32.71 -10.14 -5.03
C LEU A 700 -33.13 -10.97 -6.27
N GLU A 701 -33.71 -12.16 -6.04
CA GLU A 701 -34.22 -13.03 -7.12
C GLU A 701 -35.37 -12.35 -7.88
N ALA A 702 -36.34 -11.76 -7.18
CA ALA A 702 -37.48 -11.09 -7.79
C ALA A 702 -37.10 -9.85 -8.60
N ALA A 703 -36.01 -9.18 -8.23
CA ALA A 703 -35.49 -8.04 -8.97
C ALA A 703 -34.51 -8.41 -10.09
N ASP A 704 -34.24 -9.72 -10.30
CA ASP A 704 -33.28 -10.26 -11.27
C ASP A 704 -31.88 -9.64 -11.16
N ILE A 705 -31.39 -9.47 -9.92
CA ILE A 705 -30.07 -8.92 -9.65
C ILE A 705 -28.98 -9.92 -10.06
N LYS A 706 -28.13 -9.53 -11.01
CA LYS A 706 -27.01 -10.36 -11.50
C LYS A 706 -25.89 -10.41 -10.46
N CYS A 707 -25.67 -11.60 -9.91
CA CYS A 707 -24.69 -11.84 -8.86
C CYS A 707 -24.22 -13.30 -8.85
N ALA A 708 -23.14 -13.55 -8.12
CA ALA A 708 -22.59 -14.88 -7.93
C ALA A 708 -23.66 -15.82 -7.37
N LYS A 709 -23.74 -17.03 -7.92
CA LYS A 709 -24.68 -18.05 -7.49
C LYS A 709 -23.95 -19.26 -6.92
N ASP A 710 -24.52 -19.84 -5.86
CA ASP A 710 -24.04 -21.09 -5.28
C ASP A 710 -24.49 -22.31 -6.11
N GLU A 711 -24.10 -23.51 -5.67
CA GLU A 711 -24.49 -24.79 -6.30
C GLU A 711 -26.00 -24.99 -6.40
N LYS A 712 -26.78 -24.33 -5.54
CA LYS A 712 -28.25 -24.36 -5.52
C LYS A 712 -28.87 -23.26 -6.37
N LYS A 713 -28.06 -22.54 -7.16
CA LYS A 713 -28.43 -21.40 -7.99
C LYS A 713 -28.98 -20.21 -7.18
N GLN A 714 -28.69 -20.13 -5.88
CA GLN A 714 -29.09 -19.01 -5.02
C GLN A 714 -27.99 -17.94 -4.99
N PRO A 715 -28.33 -16.65 -4.80
CA PRO A 715 -27.34 -15.60 -4.60
C PRO A 715 -26.36 -15.95 -3.48
N VAL A 716 -25.06 -15.78 -3.70
CA VAL A 716 -24.03 -15.90 -2.66
C VAL A 716 -24.16 -14.71 -1.71
N TYR A 717 -24.20 -14.99 -0.41
CA TYR A 717 -24.40 -13.97 0.63
C TYR A 717 -23.57 -14.23 1.88
N PHE A 718 -23.27 -13.15 2.60
CA PHE A 718 -22.61 -13.17 3.91
C PHE A 718 -23.40 -12.34 4.90
N LEU A 719 -23.41 -12.76 6.17
CA LEU A 719 -24.22 -12.15 7.23
C LEU A 719 -23.33 -11.41 8.22
N PHE A 720 -23.73 -10.20 8.61
CA PHE A 720 -22.96 -9.34 9.49
C PHE A 720 -23.85 -8.74 10.57
N ASN A 721 -23.38 -8.76 11.81
CA ASN A 721 -23.94 -7.98 12.90
C ASN A 721 -22.83 -7.15 13.55
N ASN A 722 -22.59 -5.95 13.00
CA ASN A 722 -21.36 -5.19 13.23
C ASN A 722 -21.44 -4.30 14.49
N CYS A 723 -21.94 -4.84 15.59
CA CYS A 723 -22.12 -4.15 16.86
C CYS A 723 -20.85 -4.14 17.73
N GLN A 724 -19.67 -4.47 17.18
CA GLN A 724 -18.43 -4.63 17.98
C GLN A 724 -17.91 -3.34 18.61
N HIS A 725 -18.49 -2.19 18.28
CA HIS A 725 -18.15 -0.89 18.86
C HIS A 725 -19.09 -0.45 19.99
N GLU A 726 -20.20 -1.18 20.20
CA GLU A 726 -21.21 -0.86 21.20
C GLU A 726 -20.70 -1.19 22.61
N GLU A 727 -21.06 -0.34 23.58
CA GLU A 727 -20.68 -0.52 24.97
C GLU A 727 -21.34 -1.77 25.56
N ARG A 728 -20.55 -2.64 26.19
CA ARG A 728 -20.98 -3.96 26.68
C ARG A 728 -21.62 -3.93 28.06
N THR A 729 -22.02 -2.75 28.52
CA THR A 729 -22.68 -2.55 29.82
C THR A 729 -24.10 -3.10 29.84
N GLU A 730 -24.76 -3.14 28.69
CA GLU A 730 -26.13 -3.62 28.52
C GLU A 730 -26.17 -4.80 27.52
N GLU A 731 -26.91 -5.87 27.86
CA GLU A 731 -27.15 -7.06 27.01
C GLU A 731 -25.88 -7.78 26.45
N PRO A 732 -24.94 -8.23 27.31
CA PRO A 732 -23.67 -8.84 26.85
C PRO A 732 -23.87 -10.11 26.00
N GLU A 733 -24.89 -10.91 26.28
CA GLU A 733 -25.23 -12.12 25.49
C GLU A 733 -25.65 -11.78 24.05
N TYR A 734 -26.33 -10.65 23.85
CA TYR A 734 -26.72 -10.18 22.53
C TYR A 734 -25.48 -9.76 21.73
N LEU A 735 -24.58 -8.99 22.35
CA LEU A 735 -23.35 -8.48 21.73
C LEU A 735 -22.36 -9.61 21.41
N GLU A 736 -22.24 -10.62 22.27
CA GLU A 736 -21.44 -11.82 21.99
C GLU A 736 -22.00 -12.60 20.80
N ASN A 737 -23.33 -12.77 20.73
CA ASN A 737 -23.96 -13.39 19.57
C ASN A 737 -23.79 -12.54 18.29
N ALA A 738 -23.86 -11.22 18.40
CA ALA A 738 -23.62 -10.31 17.28
C ALA A 738 -22.20 -10.47 16.73
N ASP A 739 -21.19 -10.48 17.60
CA ASP A 739 -19.80 -10.71 17.22
C ASP A 739 -19.61 -12.07 16.54
N ARG A 740 -20.19 -13.13 17.10
CA ARG A 740 -20.14 -14.48 16.50
C ARG A 740 -20.73 -14.50 15.09
N VAL A 741 -21.83 -13.79 14.85
CA VAL A 741 -22.42 -13.66 13.51
C VAL A 741 -21.48 -12.91 12.57
N ALA A 742 -20.92 -11.78 12.99
CA ALA A 742 -19.99 -10.99 12.19
C ALA A 742 -18.70 -11.77 11.86
N THR A 743 -18.08 -12.39 12.86
CA THR A 743 -16.85 -13.20 12.70
C THR A 743 -17.06 -14.37 11.74
N ARG A 744 -18.21 -15.06 11.83
CA ARG A 744 -18.57 -16.12 10.88
C ARG A 744 -18.78 -15.56 9.46
N GLY A 745 -19.45 -14.41 9.34
CA GLY A 745 -19.65 -13.72 8.06
C GLY A 745 -18.35 -13.30 7.39
N LEU A 746 -17.47 -12.66 8.15
CA LEU A 746 -16.14 -12.22 7.72
C LEU A 746 -15.27 -13.41 7.30
N SER A 747 -15.22 -14.47 8.11
CA SER A 747 -14.47 -15.69 7.76
C SER A 747 -14.99 -16.35 6.47
N GLY A 748 -16.32 -16.39 6.29
CA GLY A 748 -16.92 -16.89 5.05
C GLY A 748 -16.58 -16.02 3.85
N PHE A 749 -16.66 -14.70 4.02
CA PHE A 749 -16.40 -13.74 2.94
C PHE A 749 -14.92 -13.71 2.55
N THR A 750 -13.99 -13.77 3.51
CA THR A 750 -12.55 -13.82 3.23
C THR A 750 -12.11 -15.14 2.63
N ALA A 751 -12.77 -16.25 2.99
CA ALA A 751 -12.61 -17.54 2.31
C ALA A 751 -13.11 -17.49 0.85
N PHE A 752 -14.19 -16.76 0.57
CA PHE A 752 -14.64 -16.49 -0.80
C PHE A 752 -13.58 -15.67 -1.55
N LEU A 753 -13.08 -14.56 -1.00
CA LEU A 753 -12.03 -13.73 -1.61
C LEU A 753 -10.72 -14.51 -1.88
N GLY A 754 -10.41 -15.50 -1.03
CA GLY A 754 -9.24 -16.36 -1.20
C GLY A 754 -9.38 -17.40 -2.33
N LYS A 755 -10.61 -17.80 -2.65
CA LYS A 755 -10.90 -18.81 -3.70
C LYS A 755 -11.27 -18.17 -5.04
N THR A 756 -11.89 -17.00 -5.01
CA THR A 756 -12.36 -16.31 -6.20
C THR A 756 -11.19 -15.63 -6.90
N GLU A 757 -11.08 -15.86 -8.21
CA GLU A 757 -10.09 -15.18 -9.04
C GLU A 757 -10.40 -13.69 -9.14
N PRO A 758 -9.39 -12.80 -9.03
CA PRO A 758 -9.56 -11.39 -9.31
C PRO A 758 -10.07 -11.20 -10.74
N GLN A 759 -11.05 -10.32 -10.90
CA GLN A 759 -11.55 -9.94 -12.21
C GLN A 759 -10.87 -8.65 -12.65
N LYS A 760 -10.21 -8.74 -13.79
CA LYS A 760 -9.62 -7.57 -14.44
C LYS A 760 -10.70 -6.70 -15.06
N LEU A 761 -10.46 -5.39 -15.08
CA LEU A 761 -11.44 -4.40 -15.48
C LEU A 761 -11.35 -3.97 -16.95
N GLU A 762 -10.63 -4.69 -17.83
CA GLU A 762 -10.54 -4.28 -19.24
C GLU A 762 -11.90 -4.26 -19.94
N THR A 763 -12.73 -5.30 -19.76
CA THR A 763 -14.10 -5.33 -20.29
C THR A 763 -14.94 -4.18 -19.75
N THR A 764 -14.77 -3.86 -18.47
CA THR A 764 -15.42 -2.72 -17.80
C THR A 764 -15.01 -1.40 -18.45
N VAL A 765 -13.72 -1.18 -18.71
CA VAL A 765 -13.23 0.00 -19.43
C VAL A 765 -13.80 0.07 -20.86
N ILE A 766 -13.92 -1.07 -21.57
CA ILE A 766 -14.55 -1.12 -22.89
C ILE A 766 -16.03 -0.72 -22.82
N VAL A 767 -16.80 -1.27 -21.86
CA VAL A 767 -18.21 -0.92 -21.63
C VAL A 767 -18.36 0.58 -21.45
N LEU A 768 -17.54 1.16 -20.58
CA LEU A 768 -17.66 2.57 -20.24
C LEU A 768 -17.26 3.49 -21.41
N ASN A 769 -16.19 3.15 -22.15
CA ASN A 769 -15.82 3.87 -23.37
C ASN A 769 -16.91 3.80 -24.44
N GLU A 770 -17.60 2.66 -24.55
CA GLU A 770 -18.65 2.49 -25.55
C GLU A 770 -19.91 3.29 -25.23
N ARG A 771 -20.21 3.50 -23.94
CA ARG A 771 -21.25 4.45 -23.51
C ARG A 771 -20.92 5.88 -23.87
N ILE A 772 -19.67 6.31 -23.69
CA ILE A 772 -19.23 7.66 -24.11
C ILE A 772 -19.44 7.85 -25.60
N ARG A 773 -19.05 6.88 -26.42
CA ARG A 773 -19.23 6.91 -27.88
C ARG A 773 -20.70 6.97 -28.27
N LEU A 774 -21.56 6.18 -27.63
CA LEU A 774 -23.00 6.26 -27.84
C LEU A 774 -23.54 7.67 -27.52
N SER A 775 -23.20 8.22 -26.36
CA SER A 775 -23.65 9.56 -25.95
C SER A 775 -23.18 10.64 -26.94
N ALA A 776 -21.92 10.57 -27.37
CA ALA A 776 -21.36 11.48 -28.36
C ALA A 776 -22.03 11.36 -29.74
N CYS A 777 -22.30 10.14 -30.20
CA CYS A 777 -22.99 9.88 -31.46
C CYS A 777 -24.43 10.44 -31.43
N ILE A 778 -25.15 10.22 -30.33
CA ILE A 778 -26.52 10.74 -30.15
C ILE A 778 -26.54 12.27 -30.08
N GLN A 779 -25.57 12.88 -29.40
CA GLN A 779 -25.47 14.34 -29.36
C GLN A 779 -25.20 14.92 -30.76
N ASN A 780 -24.26 14.34 -31.50
CA ASN A 780 -23.97 14.77 -32.87
C ASN A 780 -25.20 14.61 -33.78
N LEU A 781 -25.95 13.50 -33.63
CA LEU A 781 -27.21 13.26 -34.33
C LEU A 781 -28.28 14.33 -34.00
N GLN A 782 -28.44 14.71 -32.74
CA GLN A 782 -29.35 15.78 -32.33
C GLN A 782 -28.98 17.14 -32.95
N GLU A 783 -27.68 17.46 -32.98
CA GLU A 783 -27.18 18.69 -33.61
C GLU A 783 -27.43 18.70 -35.13
N ARG A 784 -27.26 17.55 -35.82
CA ARG A 784 -27.56 17.42 -37.26
C ARG A 784 -29.04 17.49 -37.57
N ILE A 785 -29.91 16.90 -36.74
CA ILE A 785 -31.36 17.05 -36.89
C ILE A 785 -31.74 18.53 -36.79
N THR A 786 -31.20 19.24 -35.78
CA THR A 786 -31.45 20.67 -35.58
C THR A 786 -30.99 21.50 -36.79
N LEU A 787 -29.79 21.22 -37.33
CA LEU A 787 -29.29 21.88 -38.52
C LEU A 787 -30.16 21.60 -39.75
N SER A 788 -30.57 20.35 -39.95
CA SER A 788 -31.45 19.94 -41.05
C SER A 788 -32.81 20.63 -40.98
N GLU A 789 -33.42 20.71 -39.80
CA GLU A 789 -34.71 21.41 -39.59
C GLU A 789 -34.59 22.92 -39.85
N LEU A 790 -33.46 23.53 -39.50
CA LEU A 790 -33.18 24.93 -39.80
C LEU A 790 -32.99 25.16 -41.30
N LYS A 791 -32.24 24.29 -41.99
CA LYS A 791 -32.05 24.35 -43.45
C LYS A 791 -33.34 24.13 -44.22
N GLN A 792 -34.21 23.23 -43.77
CA GLN A 792 -35.54 23.06 -44.35
C GLN A 792 -36.41 24.31 -44.19
N ARG A 793 -36.34 25.00 -43.03
CA ARG A 793 -37.03 26.29 -42.84
C ARG A 793 -36.47 27.38 -43.74
N GLU A 794 -35.14 27.47 -43.87
CA GLU A 794 -34.45 28.39 -44.79
C GLU A 794 -34.96 28.19 -46.23
N ILE A 795 -34.99 26.94 -46.72
CA ILE A 795 -35.49 26.60 -48.06
C ILE A 795 -36.95 26.99 -48.23
N LYS A 796 -37.80 26.69 -47.24
CA LYS A 796 -39.23 27.01 -47.29
C LYS A 796 -39.47 28.53 -47.35
N GLN A 797 -38.76 29.31 -46.55
CA GLN A 797 -38.84 30.78 -46.58
C GLN A 797 -38.41 31.35 -47.93
N ILE A 798 -37.34 30.79 -48.53
CA ILE A 798 -36.88 31.16 -49.88
C ILE A 798 -37.95 30.82 -50.93
N GLN A 799 -38.52 29.60 -50.88
CA GLN A 799 -39.55 29.15 -51.82
C GLN A 799 -40.82 30.01 -51.75
N GLU A 800 -41.32 30.33 -50.54
CA GLU A 800 -42.48 31.19 -50.34
C GLU A 800 -42.23 32.62 -50.83
N SER A 801 -41.03 33.15 -50.59
CA SER A 801 -40.61 34.47 -51.06
C SER A 801 -40.46 34.54 -52.59
N LEU A 802 -39.95 33.47 -53.22
CA LEU A 802 -39.87 33.37 -54.68
C LEU A 802 -41.26 33.28 -55.31
N LYS A 803 -42.19 32.53 -54.71
CA LYS A 803 -43.57 32.39 -55.18
C LYS A 803 -44.33 33.71 -55.10
N SER A 804 -44.25 34.42 -53.98
CA SER A 804 -44.88 35.73 -53.82
C SER A 804 -44.31 36.80 -54.78
N TYR A 805 -43.01 36.72 -55.11
CA TYR A 805 -42.40 37.57 -56.14
C TYR A 805 -42.95 37.27 -57.55
N GLU A 806 -43.13 35.99 -57.91
CA GLU A 806 -43.69 35.60 -59.20
C GLU A 806 -45.15 36.07 -59.37
N GLU A 807 -45.90 36.10 -58.27
CA GLU A 807 -47.31 36.54 -58.22
C GLU A 807 -47.47 38.08 -58.25
N ASN A 808 -46.53 38.86 -57.68
CA ASN A 808 -46.65 40.33 -57.50
C ASN A 808 -45.72 41.16 -58.42
N LYS A 809 -45.52 40.70 -59.65
CA LYS A 809 -44.46 41.16 -60.56
C LYS A 809 -44.59 42.63 -61.02
N ASP A 810 -44.09 43.57 -60.23
CA ASP A 810 -43.97 44.98 -60.61
C ASP A 810 -42.55 45.28 -61.12
N LYS A 811 -42.41 45.70 -62.39
CA LYS A 811 -41.13 45.65 -63.15
C LYS A 811 -40.06 46.65 -62.71
N ASN A 812 -40.34 47.56 -61.76
CA ASN A 812 -39.50 48.72 -61.44
C ASN A 812 -39.05 48.83 -59.96
N LYS A 813 -39.25 47.81 -59.11
CA LYS A 813 -38.74 47.81 -57.72
C LYS A 813 -37.68 46.72 -57.50
N LYS A 814 -36.55 47.09 -56.89
CA LYS A 814 -35.60 46.14 -56.28
C LYS A 814 -36.32 45.37 -55.18
N PHE A 815 -36.37 44.05 -55.32
CA PHE A 815 -36.99 43.16 -54.34
C PHE A 815 -35.90 42.46 -53.53
N THR A 816 -35.90 42.65 -52.23
CA THR A 816 -34.99 41.98 -51.29
C THR A 816 -35.74 40.87 -50.57
N VAL A 817 -35.20 39.66 -50.57
CA VAL A 817 -35.74 38.55 -49.78
C VAL A 817 -35.03 38.55 -48.43
N GLU A 818 -35.81 38.63 -47.36
CA GLU A 818 -35.34 38.45 -45.99
C GLU A 818 -35.65 37.01 -45.55
N PHE A 819 -34.63 36.28 -45.11
CA PHE A 819 -34.80 34.94 -44.56
C PHE A 819 -33.78 34.68 -43.45
N ASP A 820 -34.06 33.65 -42.64
CA ASP A 820 -33.20 33.20 -41.56
C ASP A 820 -32.20 32.17 -42.10
N GLU A 821 -30.95 32.60 -42.30
CA GLU A 821 -29.86 31.72 -42.75
C GLU A 821 -29.23 31.01 -41.55
N ALA A 822 -29.15 29.68 -41.61
CA ALA A 822 -28.50 28.87 -40.59
C ALA A 822 -26.98 28.86 -40.79
N TYR A 823 -26.22 29.14 -39.73
CA TYR A 823 -24.76 29.11 -39.74
C TYR A 823 -24.19 28.52 -38.45
N LYS A 824 -22.95 28.01 -38.51
CA LYS A 824 -22.21 27.54 -37.34
C LYS A 824 -21.47 28.71 -36.69
N ASP A 825 -21.62 28.82 -35.38
CA ASP A 825 -20.91 29.78 -34.54
C ASP A 825 -20.16 29.03 -33.43
N LYS A 826 -19.19 29.68 -32.78
CA LYS A 826 -18.49 29.13 -31.62
C LYS A 826 -19.02 29.75 -30.36
N GLU A 827 -19.58 28.92 -29.49
CA GLU A 827 -20.06 29.34 -28.17
C GLU A 827 -19.10 28.82 -27.10
N ASN A 828 -18.68 29.70 -26.19
CA ASN A 828 -17.94 29.26 -25.02
C ASN A 828 -18.80 28.31 -24.20
N ILE A 829 -18.20 27.21 -23.75
CA ILE A 829 -18.81 26.31 -22.78
C ILE A 829 -18.77 27.07 -21.45
N GLN A 830 -19.76 27.96 -21.25
CA GLN A 830 -19.99 28.55 -19.94
C GLN A 830 -20.15 27.40 -18.97
N GLY A 831 -19.51 27.54 -17.82
CA GLY A 831 -19.51 26.49 -16.83
C GLY A 831 -20.92 26.33 -16.26
N ASP A 832 -21.82 25.60 -16.95
CA ASP A 832 -23.09 25.18 -16.37
C ASP A 832 -22.74 24.51 -15.04
N MET A 833 -23.22 25.14 -13.98
CA MET A 833 -22.85 24.93 -12.58
C MET A 833 -23.22 23.53 -12.07
N TRP A 834 -23.81 22.71 -12.93
CA TRP A 834 -24.54 21.51 -12.58
C TRP A 834 -23.75 20.21 -12.77
N LEU A 835 -22.57 20.29 -13.40
CA LEU A 835 -21.64 19.17 -13.56
C LEU A 835 -20.19 19.65 -13.32
N MET A 836 -19.87 20.07 -12.10
CA MET A 836 -18.57 20.67 -11.76
C MET A 836 -17.75 19.77 -10.84
N THR A 837 -16.76 19.06 -11.42
CA THR A 837 -15.35 19.22 -11.07
C THR A 837 -14.44 18.66 -12.18
N LEU A 838 -13.50 19.49 -12.66
CA LEU A 838 -12.34 19.21 -13.55
C LEU A 838 -12.48 19.46 -15.07
N ILE A 839 -11.65 20.41 -15.54
CA ILE A 839 -11.29 20.83 -16.92
C ILE A 839 -12.39 20.70 -18.00
N LYS A 840 -13.18 21.77 -18.16
CA LYS A 840 -14.18 21.92 -19.24
C LYS A 840 -13.51 22.11 -20.59
N GLY A 841 -13.59 21.11 -21.46
CA GLY A 841 -13.24 21.28 -22.88
C GLY A 841 -13.96 20.26 -23.76
N ALA A 842 -14.52 20.70 -24.88
CA ALA A 842 -15.06 19.83 -25.90
C ALA A 842 -13.97 19.45 -26.90
N VAL A 843 -14.03 18.20 -27.39
CA VAL A 843 -13.27 17.76 -28.55
C VAL A 843 -14.10 18.05 -29.79
N CYS A 844 -13.61 18.97 -30.62
CA CYS A 844 -14.28 19.44 -31.82
C CYS A 844 -13.41 19.18 -33.05
N CYS A 845 -14.03 18.75 -34.14
CA CYS A 845 -13.38 18.60 -35.43
C CYS A 845 -13.35 19.95 -36.14
N THR A 846 -12.18 20.42 -36.57
CA THR A 846 -12.06 21.68 -37.31
C THR A 846 -12.30 21.53 -38.81
N ILE A 847 -12.27 20.30 -39.34
CA ILE A 847 -12.58 20.01 -40.75
C ILE A 847 -14.09 19.92 -40.97
N CYS A 848 -14.79 19.17 -40.12
CA CYS A 848 -16.25 19.01 -40.21
C CYS A 848 -17.01 20.14 -39.51
N GLU A 849 -16.33 20.92 -38.67
CA GLU A 849 -16.92 21.89 -37.74
C GLU A 849 -17.96 21.21 -36.81
N GLU A 850 -17.62 20.06 -36.27
CA GLU A 850 -18.55 19.22 -35.48
C GLU A 850 -18.06 19.01 -34.06
N ASN A 851 -19.02 18.95 -33.14
CA ASN A 851 -18.75 18.57 -31.77
C ASN A 851 -18.68 17.05 -31.69
N CYS A 852 -17.49 16.53 -31.38
CA CYS A 852 -17.25 15.09 -31.34
C CYS A 852 -17.38 14.53 -29.93
N HIS A 853 -17.05 15.31 -28.89
CA HIS A 853 -17.28 14.95 -27.49
C HIS A 853 -17.36 16.22 -26.63
N VAL A 854 -18.54 16.59 -26.11
CA VAL A 854 -18.75 17.88 -25.42
C VAL A 854 -18.80 17.76 -23.91
N SER A 855 -19.47 16.73 -23.38
CA SER A 855 -19.64 16.50 -21.94
C SER A 855 -18.90 15.24 -21.50
N GLY A 856 -18.13 15.32 -20.41
CA GLY A 856 -17.45 14.14 -19.83
C GLY A 856 -16.04 13.86 -20.39
N CYS A 857 -15.49 14.74 -21.24
CA CYS A 857 -14.11 14.66 -21.69
C CYS A 857 -13.14 15.22 -20.64
N THR A 858 -13.09 14.65 -19.44
CA THR A 858 -12.29 15.18 -18.31
C THR A 858 -10.86 14.65 -18.30
N SER A 859 -10.63 13.38 -18.69
CA SER A 859 -9.36 12.69 -18.48
C SER A 859 -8.28 12.91 -19.56
N SER A 860 -8.67 13.23 -20.80
CA SER A 860 -7.74 13.31 -21.94
C SER A 860 -7.07 14.68 -22.05
N LYS A 861 -5.73 14.77 -22.04
CA LYS A 861 -5.05 16.07 -22.26
C LYS A 861 -5.04 16.45 -23.74
N ASN A 862 -5.01 15.47 -24.63
CA ASN A 862 -5.01 15.66 -26.08
C ASN A 862 -6.25 15.02 -26.74
N PRO A 863 -6.66 15.50 -27.92
CA PRO A 863 -7.75 14.88 -28.69
C PRO A 863 -7.51 13.41 -29.01
N ILE A 864 -6.26 12.99 -29.24
CA ILE A 864 -5.90 11.59 -29.54
C ILE A 864 -6.18 10.65 -28.37
N ASP A 865 -6.15 11.17 -27.14
CA ASP A 865 -6.41 10.40 -25.92
C ASP A 865 -7.91 10.35 -25.59
N CYS A 866 -8.76 10.93 -26.42
CA CYS A 866 -10.21 10.93 -26.22
C CYS A 866 -10.84 9.61 -26.67
N GLU A 867 -11.86 9.17 -25.94
CA GLU A 867 -12.54 7.88 -26.07
C GLU A 867 -13.27 7.71 -27.41
N VAL A 868 -13.64 8.83 -28.04
CA VAL A 868 -14.21 8.88 -29.39
C VAL A 868 -13.16 8.72 -30.49
N MET A 869 -11.87 8.69 -30.14
CA MET A 869 -10.81 8.30 -31.07
C MET A 869 -10.57 6.81 -30.95
N LYS A 870 -10.52 6.13 -32.09
CA LYS A 870 -10.16 4.72 -32.19
C LYS A 870 -9.18 4.57 -33.34
N ASP A 871 -8.05 3.90 -33.10
CA ASP A 871 -7.01 3.69 -34.11
C ASP A 871 -6.53 5.00 -34.78
N GLY A 872 -6.51 6.11 -34.02
CA GLY A 872 -6.09 7.42 -34.50
C GLY A 872 -7.12 8.21 -35.31
N ILE A 873 -8.34 7.68 -35.51
CA ILE A 873 -9.44 8.34 -36.22
C ILE A 873 -10.65 8.58 -35.31
N CYS A 874 -11.43 9.62 -35.59
CA CYS A 874 -12.65 9.92 -34.84
C CYS A 874 -13.79 9.00 -35.26
N THR A 875 -14.47 8.40 -34.29
CA THR A 875 -15.64 7.54 -34.52
C THR A 875 -16.94 8.33 -34.63
N VAL A 876 -16.96 9.64 -34.39
CA VAL A 876 -18.20 10.45 -34.28
C VAL A 876 -18.40 11.40 -35.46
N CYS A 877 -17.38 12.15 -35.89
CA CYS A 877 -17.57 13.13 -36.98
C CYS A 877 -17.89 12.49 -38.35
N SER A 878 -18.56 13.23 -39.24
CA SER A 878 -19.06 12.74 -40.54
C SER A 878 -18.00 12.02 -41.36
N SER A 879 -16.81 12.62 -41.40
CA SER A 879 -15.71 12.20 -42.27
C SER A 879 -14.72 11.28 -41.58
N LYS A 880 -15.00 10.84 -40.34
CA LYS A 880 -14.09 10.02 -39.51
C LYS A 880 -12.66 10.56 -39.52
N CYS A 881 -12.55 11.88 -39.36
CA CYS A 881 -11.29 12.62 -39.49
C CYS A 881 -10.22 12.10 -38.52
N PRO A 882 -8.92 12.22 -38.87
CA PRO A 882 -7.84 11.84 -37.98
C PRO A 882 -7.86 12.68 -36.70
N ALA A 883 -7.31 12.15 -35.60
CA ALA A 883 -7.24 12.85 -34.32
C ALA A 883 -6.52 14.22 -34.42
N SER A 884 -5.61 14.40 -35.38
CA SER A 884 -4.92 15.66 -35.68
C SER A 884 -5.83 16.76 -36.22
N ALA A 885 -6.98 16.42 -36.78
CA ALA A 885 -8.01 17.36 -37.23
C ALA A 885 -8.93 17.85 -36.09
N HIS A 886 -8.68 17.37 -34.87
CA HIS A 886 -9.48 17.69 -33.71
C HIS A 886 -8.69 18.55 -32.75
N ILE A 887 -9.41 19.39 -32.04
CA ILE A 887 -8.88 20.25 -30.98
C ILE A 887 -9.73 20.06 -29.74
N LYS A 888 -9.08 20.18 -28.58
CA LYS A 888 -9.75 20.24 -27.29
C LYS A 888 -9.79 21.69 -26.85
N GLY A 889 -10.98 22.27 -26.70
CA GLY A 889 -11.16 23.70 -26.42
C GLY A 889 -12.33 23.99 -25.49
N GLN A 890 -12.35 25.17 -24.87
CA GLN A 890 -13.42 25.62 -23.97
C GLN A 890 -14.67 26.15 -24.70
N TRP A 891 -14.84 25.78 -25.96
CA TRP A 891 -15.95 26.21 -26.81
C TRP A 891 -16.46 25.03 -27.61
N ARG A 892 -17.68 25.15 -28.12
CA ARG A 892 -18.32 24.17 -29.00
C ARG A 892 -18.93 24.88 -30.20
N TYR A 893 -19.14 24.16 -31.29
CA TYR A 893 -19.94 24.65 -32.40
C TYR A 893 -21.42 24.66 -32.01
N VAL A 894 -22.13 25.73 -32.32
CA VAL A 894 -23.58 25.82 -32.18
C VAL A 894 -24.19 26.35 -33.46
N THR A 895 -25.33 25.81 -33.85
CA THR A 895 -26.08 26.31 -35.01
C THR A 895 -26.92 27.50 -34.57
N LYS A 896 -26.71 28.65 -35.19
CA LYS A 896 -27.50 29.88 -34.99
C LYS A 896 -28.16 30.30 -36.30
N THR A 897 -29.18 31.14 -36.20
CA THR A 897 -29.79 31.80 -37.35
C THR A 897 -29.42 33.28 -37.37
N ARG A 898 -29.29 33.84 -38.57
CA ARG A 898 -29.19 35.29 -38.78
C ARG A 898 -30.15 35.71 -39.87
N LYS A 899 -30.78 36.87 -39.69
CA LYS A 899 -31.58 37.50 -40.74
C LYS A 899 -30.65 38.06 -41.81
N VAL A 900 -30.82 37.61 -43.04
CA VAL A 900 -30.10 38.12 -44.20
C VAL A 900 -31.09 38.66 -45.22
N GLN A 901 -30.86 39.89 -45.66
CA GLN A 901 -31.51 40.46 -46.83
C GLN A 901 -30.61 40.27 -48.05
N LYS A 902 -31.09 39.53 -49.03
CA LYS A 902 -30.39 39.34 -50.31
C LYS A 902 -31.27 39.88 -51.44
N ASP A 903 -30.68 40.68 -52.33
CA ASP A 903 -31.36 41.22 -53.51
C ASP A 903 -31.70 40.07 -54.47
N VAL A 904 -32.96 40.00 -54.93
CA VAL A 904 -33.41 38.99 -55.90
C VAL A 904 -32.58 39.03 -57.16
N ASP A 905 -32.03 40.18 -57.57
CA ASP A 905 -31.17 40.25 -58.75
C ASP A 905 -29.78 39.65 -58.49
N ASN A 906 -29.25 39.73 -57.27
CA ASN A 906 -28.00 39.06 -56.86
C ASN A 906 -28.19 37.54 -56.69
N ILE A 907 -29.33 37.14 -56.13
CA ILE A 907 -29.77 35.74 -56.09
C ILE A 907 -29.97 35.24 -57.53
N LYS A 908 -30.57 36.04 -58.41
CA LYS A 908 -30.74 35.77 -59.85
C LYS A 908 -29.45 35.77 -60.64
N THR A 909 -28.42 36.55 -60.34
CA THR A 909 -27.12 36.47 -61.03
C THR A 909 -26.36 35.22 -60.62
N LYS A 910 -26.41 34.79 -59.35
CA LYS A 910 -25.96 33.43 -58.97
C LYS A 910 -26.79 32.35 -59.68
N ILE A 911 -28.11 32.50 -59.78
CA ILE A 911 -29.08 31.63 -60.48
C ILE A 911 -29.06 31.73 -62.04
N LYS A 912 -28.44 32.77 -62.62
CA LYS A 912 -28.26 32.94 -64.08
C LYS A 912 -26.92 32.38 -64.52
N THR A 913 -25.92 32.44 -63.65
CA THR A 913 -24.59 31.84 -63.89
C THR A 913 -24.63 30.33 -63.63
N GLU A 914 -25.43 29.88 -62.66
CA GLU A 914 -25.81 28.48 -62.44
C GLU A 914 -27.33 28.35 -62.67
N ARG A 915 -27.75 27.66 -63.75
CA ARG A 915 -29.16 27.49 -64.19
C ARG A 915 -30.13 27.37 -63.00
N ARG A 916 -31.33 27.98 -63.10
CA ARG A 916 -32.47 27.97 -62.14
C ARG A 916 -32.73 26.69 -61.33
N LEU A 917 -32.29 25.54 -61.84
CA LEU A 917 -32.27 24.23 -61.21
C LEU A 917 -31.16 24.13 -60.13
N ASN A 918 -29.91 24.53 -60.41
CA ASN A 918 -28.75 24.33 -59.55
C ASN A 918 -28.83 24.94 -58.13
N PHE A 919 -29.40 26.13 -57.90
CA PHE A 919 -29.38 26.71 -56.53
C PHE A 919 -30.37 26.02 -55.57
N LEU A 920 -31.60 25.76 -56.05
CA LEU A 920 -32.59 25.00 -55.30
C LEU A 920 -32.19 23.52 -55.24
N GLU A 921 -31.69 22.94 -56.33
CA GLU A 921 -31.11 21.59 -56.33
C GLU A 921 -29.90 21.48 -55.40
N ASN A 922 -29.06 22.51 -55.26
CA ASN A 922 -27.93 22.51 -54.32
C ASN A 922 -28.42 22.51 -52.86
N LEU A 923 -29.44 23.30 -52.52
CA LEU A 923 -30.04 23.31 -51.18
C LEU A 923 -30.83 22.02 -50.89
N GLU A 924 -31.56 21.49 -51.87
CA GLU A 924 -32.23 20.19 -51.78
C GLU A 924 -31.23 19.04 -51.68
N ALA A 925 -30.09 19.13 -52.39
CA ALA A 925 -28.98 18.20 -52.26
C ALA A 925 -28.32 18.28 -50.89
N GLU A 926 -28.16 19.48 -50.32
CA GLU A 926 -27.67 19.68 -48.93
C GLU A 926 -28.63 19.03 -47.92
N VAL A 927 -29.95 19.19 -48.08
CA VAL A 927 -30.94 18.50 -47.24
C VAL A 927 -30.88 16.98 -47.42
N LYS A 928 -30.72 16.50 -48.66
CA LYS A 928 -30.60 15.06 -48.94
C LYS A 928 -29.32 14.47 -48.33
N ASP A 929 -28.21 15.19 -48.39
CA ASP A 929 -26.95 14.81 -47.77
C ASP A 929 -27.07 14.79 -46.24
N LEU A 930 -27.66 15.82 -45.63
CA LEU A 930 -27.97 15.84 -44.19
C LEU A 930 -28.86 14.68 -43.77
N SER A 931 -29.85 14.31 -44.60
CA SER A 931 -30.72 13.16 -44.34
C SER A 931 -29.96 11.83 -44.42
N ALA A 932 -29.06 11.66 -45.40
CA ALA A 932 -28.21 10.47 -45.50
C ALA A 932 -27.23 10.37 -44.31
N GLN A 933 -26.64 11.50 -43.91
CA GLN A 933 -25.78 11.61 -42.74
C GLN A 933 -26.55 11.29 -41.43
N LYS A 934 -27.82 11.67 -41.32
CA LYS A 934 -28.71 11.33 -40.20
C LYS A 934 -28.92 9.80 -40.11
N SER A 935 -29.28 9.16 -41.21
CA SER A 935 -29.51 7.69 -41.24
C SER A 935 -28.23 6.92 -40.87
N LYS A 936 -27.06 7.34 -41.38
CA LYS A 936 -25.77 6.76 -40.99
C LYS A 936 -25.49 6.84 -39.49
N LEU A 937 -25.74 8.00 -38.85
CA LEU A 937 -25.55 8.15 -37.40
C LEU A 937 -26.57 7.34 -36.58
N LEU A 938 -27.79 7.15 -37.08
CA LEU A 938 -28.78 6.25 -36.45
C LEU A 938 -28.26 4.81 -36.44
N ASP A 939 -27.70 4.36 -37.57
CA ASP A 939 -27.11 3.03 -37.69
C ASP A 939 -25.90 2.84 -36.77
N GLU A 940 -24.98 3.81 -36.73
CA GLU A 940 -23.84 3.78 -35.81
C GLU A 940 -24.29 3.79 -34.34
N SER A 941 -25.29 4.60 -33.99
CA SER A 941 -25.88 4.61 -32.64
C SER A 941 -26.48 3.26 -32.26
N TYR A 942 -27.14 2.59 -33.21
CA TYR A 942 -27.68 1.25 -33.02
C TYR A 942 -26.58 0.21 -32.82
N GLU A 943 -25.50 0.27 -33.58
CA GLU A 943 -24.35 -0.61 -33.42
C GLU A 943 -23.74 -0.49 -32.02
N HIS A 944 -23.57 0.74 -31.51
CA HIS A 944 -23.10 0.97 -30.13
C HIS A 944 -24.04 0.32 -29.09
N VAL A 945 -25.36 0.44 -29.25
CA VAL A 945 -26.34 -0.18 -28.33
C VAL A 945 -26.29 -1.71 -28.39
N VAL A 946 -26.17 -2.28 -29.60
CA VAL A 946 -26.04 -3.74 -29.76
C VAL A 946 -24.73 -4.25 -29.19
N HIS A 947 -23.64 -3.52 -29.36
CA HIS A 947 -22.36 -3.88 -28.76
C HIS A 947 -22.44 -3.85 -27.24
N LEU A 948 -23.03 -2.79 -26.65
CA LEU A 948 -23.29 -2.72 -25.20
C LEU A 948 -24.15 -3.91 -24.70
N ASP A 949 -25.14 -4.36 -25.47
CA ASP A 949 -25.92 -5.58 -25.18
C ASP A 949 -25.08 -6.86 -25.09
N GLN A 950 -23.98 -6.91 -25.83
CA GLN A 950 -23.07 -8.05 -25.82
C GLN A 950 -22.12 -8.01 -24.62
N ILE A 951 -21.54 -6.86 -24.30
CA ILE A 951 -20.42 -6.76 -23.35
C ILE A 951 -20.83 -6.33 -21.93
N ALA A 952 -21.85 -5.50 -21.77
CA ALA A 952 -22.21 -4.89 -20.48
C ALA A 952 -23.00 -5.86 -19.61
N LEU A 953 -22.72 -5.89 -18.31
CA LEU A 953 -23.50 -6.64 -17.32
C LEU A 953 -24.96 -6.18 -17.35
N LYS A 954 -25.16 -4.86 -17.44
CA LYS A 954 -26.47 -4.23 -17.61
C LYS A 954 -26.42 -3.10 -18.62
N VAL A 955 -27.09 -3.28 -19.76
CA VAL A 955 -27.11 -2.34 -20.89
C VAL A 955 -27.79 -1.05 -20.53
N ASN A 956 -28.95 -1.16 -19.90
CA ASN A 956 -29.80 -0.02 -19.63
C ASN A 956 -29.37 0.61 -18.29
N CYS A 957 -28.99 1.89 -18.37
CA CYS A 957 -28.69 2.75 -17.25
C CYS A 957 -29.36 4.10 -17.48
N PHE A 958 -29.38 4.98 -16.47
CA PHE A 958 -30.03 6.29 -16.56
C PHE A 958 -29.63 7.10 -17.82
N SER A 959 -28.35 7.12 -18.20
CA SER A 959 -27.88 7.83 -19.40
C SER A 959 -28.20 7.10 -20.71
N THR A 960 -28.04 5.78 -20.73
CA THR A 960 -28.28 4.96 -21.94
C THR A 960 -29.77 4.84 -22.26
N PHE A 961 -30.64 4.91 -21.25
CA PHE A 961 -32.09 4.86 -21.44
C PHE A 961 -32.63 6.06 -22.23
N VAL A 962 -32.20 7.27 -21.90
CA VAL A 962 -32.59 8.50 -22.64
C VAL A 962 -32.12 8.42 -24.09
N HIS A 963 -30.90 7.91 -24.31
CA HIS A 963 -30.37 7.66 -25.65
C HIS A 963 -31.17 6.60 -26.41
N LEU A 964 -31.59 5.52 -25.73
CA LEU A 964 -32.38 4.44 -26.32
C LEU A 964 -33.78 4.92 -26.73
N ASP A 965 -34.44 5.74 -25.91
CA ASP A 965 -35.75 6.32 -26.23
C ASP A 965 -35.67 7.24 -27.45
N PHE A 966 -34.67 8.12 -27.48
CA PHE A 966 -34.41 8.98 -28.63
C PHE A 966 -34.11 8.16 -29.89
N LEU A 967 -33.29 7.11 -29.79
CA LEU A 967 -32.95 6.25 -30.91
C LEU A 967 -34.17 5.49 -31.43
N ILE A 968 -35.00 4.93 -30.55
CA ILE A 968 -36.25 4.24 -30.93
C ILE A 968 -37.21 5.22 -31.62
N ASP A 969 -37.37 6.44 -31.09
CA ASP A 969 -38.21 7.46 -31.72
C ASP A 969 -37.74 7.77 -33.14
N LYS A 970 -36.45 8.07 -33.32
CA LYS A 970 -35.89 8.44 -34.63
C LYS A 970 -35.76 7.28 -35.60
N MET A 971 -35.60 6.05 -35.13
CA MET A 971 -35.61 4.86 -36.00
C MET A 971 -37.01 4.51 -36.53
N LYS A 972 -38.10 4.94 -35.88
CA LYS A 972 -39.45 4.78 -36.46
C LYS A 972 -39.59 5.54 -37.77
N ASP A 973 -38.96 6.70 -37.86
CA ASP A 973 -38.98 7.54 -39.06
C ASP A 973 -38.17 6.93 -40.21
N ASP A 974 -37.13 6.14 -39.91
CA ASP A 974 -36.21 5.53 -40.90
C ASP A 974 -36.72 4.20 -41.47
N GLY A 975 -37.60 3.50 -40.75
CA GLY A 975 -38.39 2.38 -41.28
C GLY A 975 -37.74 0.99 -41.25
N ASP A 976 -36.72 0.73 -40.42
CA ASP A 976 -36.16 -0.63 -40.23
C ASP A 976 -36.85 -1.40 -39.07
N PRO A 977 -37.79 -2.31 -39.36
CA PRO A 977 -38.55 -3.02 -38.33
C PRO A 977 -37.70 -3.98 -37.51
N LYS A 978 -36.60 -4.54 -38.07
CA LYS A 978 -35.75 -5.49 -37.35
C LYS A 978 -34.92 -4.78 -36.28
N LYS A 979 -34.36 -3.62 -36.61
CA LYS A 979 -33.64 -2.77 -35.64
C LYS A 979 -34.57 -2.31 -34.53
N LEU A 980 -35.77 -1.85 -34.87
CA LEU A 980 -36.80 -1.46 -33.90
C LEU A 980 -37.22 -2.60 -32.98
N GLN A 981 -37.38 -3.82 -33.52
CA GLN A 981 -37.69 -4.99 -32.71
C GLN A 981 -36.55 -5.26 -31.71
N LYS A 982 -35.30 -5.28 -32.16
CA LYS A 982 -34.14 -5.54 -31.29
C LYS A 982 -33.97 -4.47 -30.21
N LEU A 983 -34.11 -3.18 -30.55
CA LEU A 983 -34.10 -2.09 -29.57
C LEU A 983 -35.26 -2.22 -28.57
N GLY A 984 -36.44 -2.61 -29.05
CA GLY A 984 -37.60 -2.92 -28.22
C GLY A 984 -37.36 -4.08 -27.26
N GLU A 985 -36.67 -5.14 -27.69
CA GLU A 985 -36.28 -6.27 -26.83
C GLU A 985 -35.23 -5.87 -25.78
N ILE A 986 -34.27 -5.02 -26.14
CA ILE A 986 -33.31 -4.44 -25.18
C ILE A 986 -34.06 -3.59 -24.14
N LYS A 987 -35.03 -2.79 -24.56
CA LYS A 987 -35.85 -1.96 -23.66
C LYS A 987 -36.79 -2.78 -22.77
N LYS A 988 -37.43 -3.83 -23.30
CA LYS A 988 -38.39 -4.68 -22.54
C LYS A 988 -37.76 -5.58 -21.49
N ARG A 989 -36.43 -5.78 -21.52
CA ARG A 989 -35.70 -6.51 -20.46
C ARG A 989 -35.61 -5.72 -19.15
N GLU A 990 -36.16 -4.51 -19.09
CA GLU A 990 -36.26 -3.69 -17.87
C GLU A 990 -37.64 -3.71 -17.21
N ASP A 991 -37.63 -3.43 -15.91
CA ASP A 991 -38.83 -3.24 -15.11
C ASP A 991 -39.45 -1.86 -15.38
N GLU A 992 -40.69 -1.86 -15.88
CA GLU A 992 -41.49 -0.66 -16.21
C GLU A 992 -41.63 0.32 -15.03
N GLY A 993 -41.56 -0.18 -13.78
CA GLY A 993 -41.62 0.63 -12.56
C GLY A 993 -40.40 1.53 -12.34
N ALA A 994 -39.20 1.04 -12.67
CA ALA A 994 -37.95 1.81 -12.59
C ALA A 994 -37.90 2.89 -13.69
N MET A 995 -38.36 2.54 -14.90
CA MET A 995 -38.37 3.44 -16.07
C MET A 995 -39.29 4.65 -15.90
N SER A 996 -40.50 4.44 -15.35
CA SER A 996 -41.50 5.52 -15.18
C SER A 996 -41.03 6.63 -14.23
N LYS A 997 -40.21 6.28 -13.22
CA LYS A 997 -39.65 7.26 -12.27
C LYS A 997 -38.38 7.94 -12.81
N MET A 998 -37.54 7.25 -13.60
CA MET A 998 -36.42 7.89 -14.29
C MET A 998 -36.91 8.99 -15.24
N GLN A 999 -38.01 8.76 -15.98
CA GLN A 999 -38.65 9.78 -16.82
C GLN A 999 -39.21 10.96 -16.00
N TYR A 1000 -39.83 10.70 -14.84
CA TYR A 1000 -40.31 11.75 -13.92
C TYR A 1000 -39.17 12.63 -13.38
N VAL A 1001 -38.05 12.01 -13.00
CA VAL A 1001 -36.84 12.70 -12.52
C VAL A 1001 -36.26 13.58 -13.62
N PHE A 1002 -36.08 13.04 -14.83
CA PHE A 1002 -35.59 13.82 -15.98
C PHE A 1002 -36.53 14.97 -16.34
N GLY A 1003 -37.84 14.77 -16.24
CA GLY A 1003 -38.84 15.83 -16.40
C GLY A 1003 -38.66 16.97 -15.40
N LYS A 1004 -38.41 16.68 -14.12
CA LYS A 1004 -38.12 17.71 -13.11
C LYS A 1004 -36.79 18.43 -13.32
N LEU A 1005 -35.74 17.69 -13.70
CA LEU A 1005 -34.41 18.25 -13.97
C LEU A 1005 -34.43 19.18 -15.20
N ALA A 1006 -35.11 18.77 -16.27
CA ALA A 1006 -35.31 19.59 -17.47
C ALA A 1006 -36.15 20.85 -17.18
N LEU A 1007 -37.17 20.75 -16.32
CA LEU A 1007 -37.99 21.90 -15.87
C LEU A 1007 -37.20 22.88 -14.99
N ALA A 1008 -36.32 22.39 -14.11
CA ALA A 1008 -35.44 23.23 -13.30
C ALA A 1008 -34.41 23.98 -14.16
N GLY A 1009 -33.81 23.30 -15.14
CA GLY A 1009 -32.89 23.90 -16.11
C GLY A 1009 -33.58 24.96 -17.00
N LYS A 1010 -34.82 24.72 -17.44
CA LYS A 1010 -35.62 25.73 -18.18
C LYS A 1010 -35.89 26.98 -17.34
N LYS A 1011 -36.30 26.81 -16.07
CA LYS A 1011 -36.58 27.94 -15.16
C LYS A 1011 -35.33 28.78 -14.87
N MET A 1012 -34.16 28.16 -14.74
CA MET A 1012 -32.89 28.89 -14.58
C MET A 1012 -32.46 29.62 -15.86
N LYS A 1013 -32.62 29.00 -17.05
CA LYS A 1013 -32.38 29.70 -18.33
C LYS A 1013 -33.32 30.89 -18.54
N GLU A 1014 -34.59 30.74 -18.21
CA GLU A 1014 -35.57 31.84 -18.25
C GLU A 1014 -35.23 32.95 -17.25
N ALA A 1015 -34.77 32.61 -16.04
CA ALA A 1015 -34.33 33.56 -15.03
C ALA A 1015 -33.02 34.29 -15.38
N VAL A 1016 -32.10 33.64 -16.09
CA VAL A 1016 -30.86 34.26 -16.59
C VAL A 1016 -31.16 35.17 -17.78
N ASN A 1017 -32.03 34.77 -18.70
CA ASN A 1017 -32.45 35.63 -19.83
C ASN A 1017 -33.22 36.87 -19.36
N THR A 1018 -34.04 36.77 -18.31
CA THR A 1018 -34.72 37.95 -17.73
C THR A 1018 -33.79 38.89 -16.96
N LYS A 1019 -32.62 38.42 -16.49
CA LYS A 1019 -31.66 39.24 -15.74
C LYS A 1019 -30.59 39.90 -16.61
N PHE A 1020 -30.34 39.39 -17.81
CA PHE A 1020 -29.27 39.89 -18.71
C PHE A 1020 -29.74 40.41 -20.08
N GLY A 1021 -31.03 40.38 -20.41
CA GLY A 1021 -31.58 41.09 -21.57
C GLY A 1021 -30.89 40.75 -22.90
N ILE A 1022 -30.94 39.47 -23.30
CA ILE A 1022 -30.71 39.03 -24.68
C ILE A 1022 -32.04 38.56 -25.25
#